data_AF-A0A7W2ASH8-F1
#
_entry.id   AF-A0A7W2ASH8-F1
#
_cell.length_a   1.000
_cell.length_b   1.000
_cell.length_c   1.000
_cell.angle_alpha   90.00
_cell.angle_beta   90.00
_cell.angle_gamma   90.00
#
_symmetry.space_group_name_H-M   'P 1'
#
loop_
_entity.id
_entity.type
_entity.pdbx_description
1 polymer ?
#
loop_
_entity_poly.entity_id
_entity_poly.type
_entity_poly.pdbx_seq_one_letter_code
_entity_poly.pdbx_strand_id
1 'polypeptide(L)'
;MPTRWRSVFQSISILLIISLLSLFLPDYQQAYAAKRAEEARLNSRHEIVELRTENSKTFLKGDGKTYIQEQYLEPIHFKENGYWKDIDNKLEAVSGKQALDDNLPYQNKANRYRVGFAKNTAADKLVRFQLDKASLDFSVVDAEHVQAAVNGNKITYPGVYPDTDLVYYVNNSQVKEEWVLKKYNGLSKLTMALNVKNAEIKSRKDGSIQLVDTKGKELFFIPRPYMIDSKDATSDNIQFRLRTEGNKTYLDMQLDETWLKDSKRSYPVVVDPSVVYQGNTDTFDAFVGDNPATANYGNYSYLLTGTKAEHGKTRSLIKFNLKPLLSGAHISSAKLSLYQYYSSTTPETVNLHPITSDWNPSTVNWNTQPTVGAAVSNQSVAGPGWYDFDLTQLARDWYSGKTRNYGISLRQQVETNDRKSYWSSDSADPALKPKLTITYTIEPLGEEAFWTSAVTNVNTHNGNFYLPESDVEIPGRGIPASVARAYNSKSNTAGLFGYGWTSNIEQHLYDSGDGPIQYRDADGTLHSFTPNGDGTYQTSQVLQLDLTKKADGTYVLTDASQTEYLFTTTGYLNKIIDTNGNTTTITYSGDYPTMITDASGRTITLTYDANNRVNKITDPVNRTVEYGYNASGDLTTVTKKDADGTILSTVSYGYDPSHNLTSLTDPNGNTKTVTYTADDKVDTISYPVTVGGEVKTATTTFAYDTENKLTTVTNPKGNKTLYTHNDYGNVVQITQDPTGLNYKQTFTYNNENQLTSQKDANANANNSDATYNYTYDDNGNLKTVTNPLNETTTTVYDENNNPVKETDPEGNTTTNEYDENNNQTSTTDATEKSSATKYDAYGNVTESTSEMSPGNNLAINGSFEIDKNADNWPDDWTKVGPDHDVISQDSAGLTTEGITLGQKSVKITNPTAATAVASAKVPYDP
;
A
#
# COMPACT_ATOMS: atom_id res chain seq x y z
N MET A 1 -17.72 30.47 -73.61
CA MET A 1 -19.07 30.17 -73.06
C MET A 1 -19.68 29.04 -73.88
N PRO A 2 -20.51 28.14 -73.33
CA PRO A 2 -20.48 27.44 -72.04
C PRO A 2 -20.71 25.89 -72.15
N THR A 3 -20.48 25.16 -71.05
CA THR A 3 -21.21 23.96 -70.53
C THR A 3 -21.44 22.68 -71.37
N ARG A 4 -20.89 21.53 -70.89
CA ARG A 4 -21.60 20.38 -70.24
C ARG A 4 -20.69 19.14 -70.17
N TRP A 5 -20.88 18.31 -69.12
CA TRP A 5 -20.35 16.96 -68.83
C TRP A 5 -19.16 16.82 -67.84
N ARG A 6 -19.48 16.95 -66.53
CA ARG A 6 -18.77 16.36 -65.37
C ARG A 6 -19.82 15.97 -64.32
N SER A 7 -20.28 14.71 -64.26
CA SER A 7 -21.01 14.15 -63.10
C SER A 7 -21.32 12.63 -63.22
N VAL A 8 -20.31 11.74 -63.32
CA VAL A 8 -20.53 10.27 -63.17
C VAL A 8 -19.47 9.55 -62.30
N PHE A 9 -18.44 10.21 -61.77
CA PHE A 9 -17.36 9.53 -60.98
C PHE A 9 -17.21 10.01 -59.52
N GLN A 10 -18.31 10.32 -58.82
CA GLN A 10 -18.25 10.71 -57.40
C GLN A 10 -19.20 9.95 -56.45
N SER A 11 -19.91 8.91 -56.92
CA SER A 11 -20.91 8.21 -56.09
C SER A 11 -20.57 6.74 -55.77
N ILE A 12 -19.40 6.23 -56.18
CA ILE A 12 -18.96 4.85 -55.88
C ILE A 12 -17.87 4.81 -54.80
N SER A 13 -17.21 5.94 -54.49
CA SER A 13 -16.11 5.97 -53.52
C SER A 13 -16.53 6.19 -52.06
N ILE A 14 -17.78 6.55 -51.77
CA ILE A 14 -18.24 6.81 -50.38
C ILE A 14 -18.88 5.57 -49.75
N LEU A 15 -19.45 4.65 -50.54
CA LEU A 15 -20.05 3.40 -50.02
C LEU A 15 -19.02 2.30 -49.73
N LEU A 16 -17.87 2.30 -50.42
CA LEU A 16 -16.78 1.34 -50.11
C LEU A 16 -15.97 1.73 -48.86
N ILE A 17 -15.94 3.02 -48.50
CA ILE A 17 -15.26 3.50 -47.29
C ILE A 17 -16.09 3.16 -46.03
N ILE A 18 -17.42 3.14 -46.12
CA ILE A 18 -18.30 2.79 -44.99
C ILE A 18 -18.37 1.25 -44.77
N SER A 19 -18.16 0.43 -45.81
CA SER A 19 -18.06 -1.03 -45.67
C SER A 19 -16.67 -1.53 -45.25
N LEU A 20 -15.59 -0.76 -45.47
CA LEU A 20 -14.25 -1.07 -44.96
C LEU A 20 -14.03 -0.60 -43.51
N LEU A 21 -14.75 0.44 -43.07
CA LEU A 21 -14.77 0.85 -41.66
C LEU A 21 -15.43 -0.19 -40.75
N SER A 22 -16.31 -1.05 -41.27
CA SER A 22 -17.01 -2.07 -40.48
C SER A 22 -16.20 -3.36 -40.24
N LEU A 23 -15.06 -3.53 -40.91
CA LEU A 23 -14.12 -4.64 -40.70
C LEU A 23 -13.07 -4.34 -39.60
N PHE A 24 -13.00 -3.10 -39.10
CA PHE A 24 -12.09 -2.67 -38.02
C PHE A 24 -12.84 -2.15 -36.76
N LEU A 25 -14.18 -2.26 -36.73
CA LEU A 25 -15.01 -1.87 -35.56
C LEU A 25 -14.87 -2.72 -34.29
N PRO A 26 -14.53 -4.04 -34.33
CA PRO A 26 -14.39 -4.83 -33.11
C PRO A 26 -13.27 -4.28 -32.20
N ASP A 27 -12.19 -3.82 -32.83
CA ASP A 27 -10.97 -3.38 -32.16
C ASP A 27 -11.14 -2.01 -31.49
N TYR A 28 -11.92 -1.10 -32.10
CA TYR A 28 -12.17 0.22 -31.53
C TYR A 28 -13.12 0.19 -30.32
N GLN A 29 -14.13 -0.70 -30.34
CA GLN A 29 -15.00 -0.87 -29.18
C GLN A 29 -14.29 -1.60 -28.03
N GLN A 30 -13.45 -2.60 -28.33
CA GLN A 30 -12.61 -3.25 -27.32
C GLN A 30 -11.56 -2.28 -26.75
N ALA A 31 -10.88 -1.48 -27.57
CA ALA A 31 -9.93 -0.47 -27.12
C ALA A 31 -10.62 0.66 -26.30
N TYR A 32 -11.81 1.10 -26.70
CA TYR A 32 -12.59 2.08 -25.94
C TYR A 32 -13.12 1.49 -24.61
N ALA A 33 -13.56 0.24 -24.61
CA ALA A 33 -13.97 -0.47 -23.40
C ALA A 33 -12.78 -0.70 -22.47
N ALA A 34 -11.62 -1.09 -22.99
CA ALA A 34 -10.37 -1.26 -22.25
C ALA A 34 -9.90 0.08 -21.66
N LYS A 35 -9.93 1.17 -22.43
CA LYS A 35 -9.61 2.51 -21.92
C LYS A 35 -10.58 2.97 -20.84
N ARG A 36 -11.89 2.71 -20.98
CA ARG A 36 -12.88 3.00 -19.94
C ARG A 36 -12.70 2.13 -18.71
N ALA A 37 -12.38 0.85 -18.88
CA ALA A 37 -12.08 -0.06 -17.79
C ALA A 37 -10.83 0.39 -17.03
N GLU A 38 -9.81 0.87 -17.75
CA GLU A 38 -8.59 1.42 -17.16
C GLU A 38 -8.86 2.74 -16.43
N GLU A 39 -9.61 3.67 -17.03
CA GLU A 39 -10.05 4.90 -16.36
C GLU A 39 -10.90 4.58 -15.12
N ALA A 40 -11.74 3.54 -15.17
CA ALA A 40 -12.52 3.10 -14.02
C ALA A 40 -11.64 2.47 -12.93
N ARG A 41 -10.65 1.64 -13.31
CA ARG A 41 -9.67 1.03 -12.41
C ARG A 41 -8.83 2.11 -11.72
N LEU A 42 -8.22 3.02 -12.47
CA LEU A 42 -7.41 4.12 -11.94
C LEU A 42 -8.19 5.09 -11.04
N ASN A 43 -9.50 5.22 -11.23
CA ASN A 43 -10.38 6.03 -10.38
C ASN A 43 -11.00 5.26 -9.22
N SER A 44 -10.89 3.93 -9.21
CA SER A 44 -11.32 3.11 -8.09
C SER A 44 -10.37 3.28 -6.90
N ARG A 45 -10.90 3.01 -5.71
CA ARG A 45 -10.13 2.90 -4.48
C ARG A 45 -10.67 1.75 -3.66
N HIS A 46 -9.76 0.99 -3.06
CA HIS A 46 -10.08 -0.12 -2.18
C HIS A 46 -9.66 0.25 -0.76
N GLU A 47 -10.54 0.08 0.23
CA GLU A 47 -10.21 0.33 1.63
C GLU A 47 -9.30 -0.78 2.15
N ILE A 48 -8.19 -0.42 2.78
CA ILE A 48 -7.32 -1.35 3.51
C ILE A 48 -7.85 -1.37 4.95
N VAL A 49 -8.76 -2.31 5.21
CA VAL A 49 -9.60 -2.41 6.42
C VAL A 49 -8.78 -2.50 7.70
N GLU A 50 -7.53 -2.88 7.60
CA GLU A 50 -6.76 -3.29 8.75
C GLU A 50 -5.77 -2.21 9.18
N LEU A 51 -5.60 -1.21 8.31
CA LEU A 51 -5.11 0.11 8.65
C LEU A 51 -6.21 1.00 9.25
N ARG A 52 -7.41 0.48 9.49
CA ARG A 52 -8.44 1.20 10.25
C ARG A 52 -7.91 1.56 11.62
N THR A 53 -8.22 2.78 12.02
CA THR A 53 -8.10 3.20 13.41
C THR A 53 -9.46 3.68 13.89
N GLU A 54 -9.59 4.01 15.18
CA GLU A 54 -10.81 4.63 15.70
C GLU A 54 -11.32 5.80 14.82
N ASN A 55 -10.42 6.58 14.23
CA ASN A 55 -10.72 7.84 13.56
C ASN A 55 -10.24 7.91 12.10
N SER A 56 -9.81 6.80 11.49
CA SER A 56 -9.27 6.85 10.13
C SER A 56 -9.55 5.62 9.28
N LYS A 57 -9.58 5.85 7.96
CA LYS A 57 -9.60 4.84 6.90
C LYS A 57 -8.41 5.06 5.97
N THR A 58 -7.81 3.99 5.48
CA THR A 58 -6.78 4.06 4.44
C THR A 58 -7.28 3.33 3.21
N PHE A 59 -7.00 3.86 2.03
CA PHE A 59 -7.40 3.29 0.75
C PHE A 59 -6.19 3.17 -0.18
N LEU A 60 -6.09 2.07 -0.92
CA LEU A 60 -5.22 1.95 -2.09
C LEU A 60 -6.01 2.35 -3.33
N LYS A 61 -5.49 3.27 -4.12
CA LYS A 61 -6.07 3.65 -5.41
C LYS A 61 -5.79 2.53 -6.42
N GLY A 62 -6.64 2.37 -7.43
CA GLY A 62 -6.46 1.31 -8.44
C GLY A 62 -5.23 1.49 -9.34
N ASP A 63 -4.37 2.48 -9.11
CA ASP A 63 -3.03 2.55 -9.72
C ASP A 63 -1.98 1.67 -9.00
N GLY A 64 -2.35 1.05 -7.86
CA GLY A 64 -1.50 0.12 -7.12
C GLY A 64 -0.40 0.76 -6.27
N LYS A 65 -0.29 2.10 -6.24
CA LYS A 65 0.82 2.80 -5.56
C LYS A 65 0.41 4.04 -4.76
N THR A 66 -0.77 4.59 -5.05
CA THR A 66 -1.29 5.77 -4.37
C THR A 66 -2.17 5.36 -3.21
N TYR A 67 -1.82 5.81 -2.02
CA TYR A 67 -2.58 5.63 -0.80
C TYR A 67 -3.32 6.91 -0.44
N ILE A 68 -4.54 6.76 0.07
CA ILE A 68 -5.37 7.84 0.58
C ILE A 68 -5.74 7.50 2.02
N GLN A 69 -5.27 8.28 2.99
CA GLN A 69 -5.72 8.20 4.37
C GLN A 69 -6.72 9.32 4.67
N GLU A 70 -7.93 8.94 5.06
CA GLU A 70 -8.96 9.84 5.54
C GLU A 70 -8.98 9.81 7.07
N GLN A 71 -8.87 10.97 7.71
CA GLN A 71 -8.91 11.15 9.15
C GLN A 71 -10.11 12.03 9.56
N TYR A 72 -10.72 11.66 10.68
CA TYR A 72 -11.95 12.24 11.20
C TYR A 72 -11.73 12.73 12.64
N LEU A 73 -12.48 13.75 13.06
CA LEU A 73 -12.39 14.30 14.42
C LEU A 73 -13.16 13.48 15.45
N GLU A 74 -14.09 12.64 15.01
CA GLU A 74 -14.84 11.71 15.85
C GLU A 74 -14.49 10.26 15.52
N PRO A 75 -14.73 9.32 16.45
CA PRO A 75 -14.66 7.91 16.14
C PRO A 75 -15.56 7.57 14.95
N ILE A 76 -15.06 6.80 14.00
CA ILE A 76 -15.81 6.21 12.89
C ILE A 76 -15.78 4.68 12.95
N HIS A 77 -14.91 4.13 13.78
CA HIS A 77 -14.84 2.71 14.09
C HIS A 77 -14.88 2.46 15.60
N PHE A 78 -15.32 1.26 15.99
CA PHE A 78 -15.22 0.76 17.36
C PHE A 78 -14.61 -0.64 17.37
N LYS A 79 -14.00 -1.05 18.48
CA LYS A 79 -13.44 -2.41 18.61
C LYS A 79 -14.51 -3.40 19.04
N GLU A 80 -14.64 -4.48 18.28
CA GLU A 80 -15.41 -5.68 18.64
C GLU A 80 -14.51 -6.90 18.47
N ASN A 81 -14.37 -7.72 19.53
CA ASN A 81 -13.49 -8.90 19.54
C ASN A 81 -12.04 -8.63 19.12
N GLY A 82 -11.53 -7.42 19.37
CA GLY A 82 -10.17 -7.00 19.02
C GLY A 82 -10.03 -6.28 17.69
N TYR A 83 -11.04 -6.32 16.82
CA TYR A 83 -11.01 -5.77 15.46
C TYR A 83 -11.82 -4.47 15.33
N TRP A 84 -11.38 -3.57 14.43
CA TRP A 84 -12.09 -2.34 14.13
C TRP A 84 -13.28 -2.59 13.20
N LYS A 85 -14.47 -2.18 13.64
CA LYS A 85 -15.72 -2.22 12.85
C LYS A 85 -16.26 -0.83 12.62
N ASP A 86 -16.82 -0.61 11.43
CA ASP A 86 -17.56 0.62 11.11
C ASP A 86 -18.68 0.87 12.11
N ILE A 87 -18.82 2.13 12.51
CA ILE A 87 -19.99 2.61 13.25
C ILE A 87 -21.16 2.77 12.27
N ASP A 88 -22.30 2.16 12.59
CA ASP A 88 -23.57 2.28 11.89
C ASP A 88 -24.66 2.68 12.90
N ASN A 89 -25.02 3.97 12.88
CA ASN A 89 -26.02 4.53 13.79
C ASN A 89 -27.45 4.50 13.24
N LYS A 90 -27.71 3.82 12.12
CA LYS A 90 -29.07 3.65 11.63
C LYS A 90 -29.90 2.93 12.69
N LEU A 91 -31.11 3.44 12.94
CA LEU A 91 -32.07 2.84 13.84
C LEU A 91 -32.79 1.69 13.14
N GLU A 92 -32.74 0.52 13.74
CA GLU A 92 -33.43 -0.69 13.28
C GLU A 92 -34.38 -1.24 14.34
N ALA A 93 -35.38 -1.99 13.88
CA ALA A 93 -36.31 -2.68 14.76
C ALA A 93 -35.68 -4.00 15.24
N VAL A 94 -35.43 -4.12 16.55
CA VAL A 94 -34.80 -5.28 17.19
C VAL A 94 -35.79 -5.93 18.16
N SER A 95 -35.71 -7.26 18.30
CA SER A 95 -36.54 -8.02 19.26
C SER A 95 -35.78 -9.20 19.88
N GLY A 96 -36.29 -9.72 21.00
CA GLY A 96 -35.72 -10.89 21.68
C GLY A 96 -34.35 -10.62 22.31
N LYS A 97 -33.51 -11.65 22.43
CA LYS A 97 -32.21 -11.60 23.15
C LYS A 97 -31.21 -10.56 22.61
N GLN A 98 -31.41 -10.08 21.38
CA GLN A 98 -30.57 -9.05 20.78
C GLN A 98 -30.97 -7.64 21.20
N ALA A 99 -32.20 -7.43 21.69
CA ALA A 99 -32.67 -6.12 22.11
C ALA A 99 -32.06 -5.68 23.45
N LEU A 100 -31.76 -4.39 23.59
CA LEU A 100 -31.39 -3.76 24.86
C LEU A 100 -32.46 -3.94 25.94
N ASP A 101 -33.71 -3.93 25.54
CA ASP A 101 -34.90 -4.04 26.37
C ASP A 101 -36.08 -4.36 25.44
N ASP A 102 -36.97 -5.26 25.83
CA ASP A 102 -38.11 -5.66 25.00
C ASP A 102 -39.07 -4.50 24.69
N ASN A 103 -39.04 -3.43 25.50
CA ASN A 103 -39.86 -2.24 25.32
C ASN A 103 -39.19 -1.14 24.48
N LEU A 104 -37.94 -1.36 24.03
CA LEU A 104 -37.16 -0.41 23.23
C LEU A 104 -36.84 -1.03 21.87
N PRO A 105 -37.82 -1.13 20.96
CA PRO A 105 -37.64 -1.85 19.71
C PRO A 105 -36.72 -1.12 18.73
N TYR A 106 -36.53 0.20 18.82
CA TYR A 106 -35.66 0.92 17.88
C TYR A 106 -34.28 1.12 18.49
N GLN A 107 -33.24 0.58 17.87
CA GLN A 107 -31.87 0.62 18.39
C GLN A 107 -30.86 0.94 17.30
N ASN A 108 -29.73 1.53 17.69
CA ASN A 108 -28.60 1.73 16.78
C ASN A 108 -27.94 0.39 16.44
N LYS A 109 -27.59 0.22 15.17
CA LYS A 109 -27.13 -1.06 14.63
C LYS A 109 -25.73 -1.47 15.11
N ALA A 110 -24.75 -0.57 15.08
CA ALA A 110 -23.38 -0.88 15.49
C ALA A 110 -22.65 0.37 15.99
N ASN A 111 -22.31 0.42 17.27
CA ASN A 111 -21.47 1.47 17.86
C ASN A 111 -20.88 0.97 19.18
N ARG A 112 -19.86 1.65 19.70
CA ARG A 112 -19.27 1.42 21.02
C ARG A 112 -20.28 1.51 22.16
N TYR A 113 -21.24 2.42 22.03
CA TYR A 113 -22.39 2.53 22.92
C TYR A 113 -23.66 2.02 22.23
N ARG A 114 -24.65 1.63 23.01
CA ARG A 114 -25.97 1.24 22.51
C ARG A 114 -27.01 2.22 23.00
N VAL A 115 -27.98 2.54 22.15
CA VAL A 115 -29.16 3.33 22.49
C VAL A 115 -30.42 2.64 21.99
N GLY A 116 -31.46 2.65 22.82
CA GLY A 116 -32.77 2.10 22.49
C GLY A 116 -33.89 3.09 22.75
N PHE A 117 -34.90 3.11 21.88
CA PHE A 117 -36.03 4.01 21.93
C PHE A 117 -37.36 3.25 21.92
N ALA A 118 -38.33 3.76 22.70
CA ALA A 118 -39.68 3.21 22.76
C ALA A 118 -40.51 3.55 21.51
N LYS A 119 -41.62 2.84 21.30
CA LYS A 119 -42.55 3.16 20.19
C LYS A 119 -43.33 4.45 20.38
N ASN A 120 -43.52 4.85 21.63
CA ASN A 120 -44.32 6.00 22.00
C ASN A 120 -43.91 6.53 23.37
N THR A 121 -44.34 7.76 23.65
CA THR A 121 -44.06 8.50 24.89
C THR A 121 -44.82 8.01 26.12
N ALA A 122 -45.75 7.06 25.99
CA ALA A 122 -46.45 6.44 27.13
C ALA A 122 -45.61 5.39 27.86
N ALA A 123 -44.45 5.02 27.32
CA ALA A 123 -43.57 4.04 27.93
C ALA A 123 -42.95 4.56 29.24
N ASP A 124 -42.84 3.68 30.24
CA ASP A 124 -42.14 3.93 31.52
C ASP A 124 -40.65 4.29 31.33
N LYS A 125 -40.14 4.09 30.13
CA LYS A 125 -38.79 4.41 29.68
C LYS A 125 -38.84 4.74 28.20
N LEU A 126 -38.56 5.98 27.86
CA LEU A 126 -38.57 6.46 26.48
C LEU A 126 -37.26 6.13 25.77
N VAL A 127 -36.13 6.33 26.46
CA VAL A 127 -34.79 6.12 25.92
C VAL A 127 -33.92 5.38 26.93
N ARG A 128 -33.07 4.47 26.45
CA ARG A 128 -31.94 3.91 27.22
C ARG A 128 -30.65 4.18 26.49
N PHE A 129 -29.70 4.78 27.17
CA PHE A 129 -28.29 4.80 26.79
C PHE A 129 -27.55 3.72 27.58
N GLN A 130 -26.72 2.93 26.91
CA GLN A 130 -25.91 1.91 27.53
C GLN A 130 -24.47 1.94 27.02
N LEU A 131 -23.53 1.91 27.95
CA LEU A 131 -22.11 1.71 27.68
C LEU A 131 -21.63 0.61 28.63
N ASP A 132 -21.19 -0.51 28.06
CA ASP A 132 -20.87 -1.72 28.80
C ASP A 132 -22.02 -2.13 29.74
N LYS A 133 -21.77 -2.14 31.05
CA LYS A 133 -22.76 -2.52 32.08
C LYS A 133 -23.54 -1.33 32.62
N ALA A 134 -23.12 -0.10 32.33
CA ALA A 134 -23.76 1.11 32.83
C ALA A 134 -24.89 1.57 31.89
N SER A 135 -25.99 2.04 32.46
CA SER A 135 -27.10 2.57 31.66
C SER A 135 -27.76 3.80 32.28
N LEU A 136 -28.21 4.71 31.42
CA LEU A 136 -29.02 5.87 31.73
C LEU A 136 -30.35 5.79 30.96
N ASP A 137 -31.43 5.70 31.72
CA ASP A 137 -32.80 5.65 31.22
C ASP A 137 -33.44 7.04 31.35
N PHE A 138 -34.08 7.52 30.28
CA PHE A 138 -34.84 8.77 30.26
C PHE A 138 -36.33 8.49 30.06
N SER A 139 -37.16 9.25 30.76
CA SER A 139 -38.60 9.33 30.54
C SER A 139 -39.07 10.77 30.57
N VAL A 140 -40.03 11.12 29.73
CA VAL A 140 -40.67 12.44 29.72
C VAL A 140 -41.75 12.52 30.80
N VAL A 141 -41.97 13.70 31.37
CA VAL A 141 -42.93 13.94 32.46
C VAL A 141 -44.05 14.85 31.94
N ASP A 142 -45.31 14.51 32.18
CA ASP A 142 -46.49 15.29 31.73
C ASP A 142 -46.60 15.47 30.20
N ALA A 143 -46.07 14.52 29.43
CA ALA A 143 -46.10 14.54 27.97
C ALA A 143 -47.36 13.88 27.37
N GLU A 144 -47.74 14.33 26.17
CA GLU A 144 -48.79 13.70 25.36
C GLU A 144 -48.36 12.30 24.90
N HIS A 145 -49.33 11.40 24.68
CA HIS A 145 -49.08 10.03 24.21
C HIS A 145 -48.98 9.95 22.68
N VAL A 146 -47.77 10.09 22.15
CA VAL A 146 -47.50 10.19 20.71
C VAL A 146 -46.60 9.06 20.21
N GLN A 147 -46.82 8.63 18.96
CA GLN A 147 -46.02 7.59 18.31
C GLN A 147 -44.72 8.15 17.74
N ALA A 148 -43.67 7.35 17.76
CA ALA A 148 -42.39 7.70 17.15
C ALA A 148 -42.44 7.60 15.62
N ALA A 149 -41.74 8.52 14.95
CA ALA A 149 -41.38 8.44 13.54
C ALA A 149 -39.86 8.24 13.40
N VAL A 150 -39.43 7.16 12.76
CA VAL A 150 -38.01 6.79 12.60
C VAL A 150 -37.57 7.02 11.15
N ASN A 151 -36.41 7.65 10.97
CA ASN A 151 -35.79 7.85 9.66
C ASN A 151 -34.25 7.82 9.80
N GLY A 152 -33.59 6.78 9.29
CA GLY A 152 -32.14 6.66 9.37
C GLY A 152 -31.67 6.57 10.83
N ASN A 153 -30.78 7.48 11.24
CA ASN A 153 -30.31 7.63 12.62
C ASN A 153 -31.18 8.58 13.48
N LYS A 154 -32.29 9.09 12.93
CA LYS A 154 -33.20 10.04 13.57
C LYS A 154 -34.47 9.35 14.05
N ILE A 155 -34.93 9.73 15.23
CA ILE A 155 -36.28 9.40 15.73
C ILE A 155 -36.97 10.66 16.26
N THR A 156 -38.24 10.82 15.94
CA THR A 156 -39.04 12.01 16.27
C THR A 156 -40.32 11.60 16.98
N TYR A 157 -40.62 12.26 18.09
CA TYR A 157 -41.88 12.18 18.82
C TYR A 157 -42.63 13.50 18.60
N PRO A 158 -43.49 13.57 17.55
CA PRO A 158 -44.15 14.80 17.16
C PRO A 158 -45.24 15.18 18.17
N GLY A 159 -45.25 16.44 18.62
CA GLY A 159 -46.26 16.95 19.54
C GLY A 159 -46.19 16.35 20.95
N VAL A 160 -44.98 16.06 21.46
CA VAL A 160 -44.78 15.57 22.83
C VAL A 160 -45.32 16.55 23.89
N TYR A 161 -45.27 17.85 23.57
CA TYR A 161 -46.02 18.92 24.22
C TYR A 161 -46.69 19.77 23.13
N PRO A 162 -47.65 20.65 23.47
CA PRO A 162 -48.29 21.53 22.48
C PRO A 162 -47.25 22.25 21.62
N ASP A 163 -47.35 22.19 20.29
CA ASP A 163 -46.40 22.86 19.38
C ASP A 163 -44.91 22.54 19.59
N THR A 164 -44.58 21.42 20.24
CA THR A 164 -43.20 21.02 20.56
C THR A 164 -42.97 19.57 20.20
N ASP A 165 -41.93 19.31 19.39
CA ASP A 165 -41.50 17.95 19.07
C ASP A 165 -40.24 17.60 19.88
N LEU A 166 -40.06 16.32 20.21
CA LEU A 166 -38.82 15.78 20.77
C LEU A 166 -38.14 14.92 19.71
N VAL A 167 -36.91 15.26 19.37
CA VAL A 167 -36.13 14.62 18.31
C VAL A 167 -34.84 14.09 18.91
N TYR A 168 -34.45 12.88 18.51
CA TYR A 168 -33.13 12.33 18.78
C TYR A 168 -32.39 12.02 17.49
N TYR A 169 -31.09 12.33 17.46
CA TYR A 169 -30.15 11.84 16.45
C TYR A 169 -29.06 11.01 17.10
N VAL A 170 -28.84 9.80 16.59
CA VAL A 170 -27.74 8.94 17.03
C VAL A 170 -26.52 9.19 16.16
N ASN A 171 -25.42 9.63 16.79
CA ASN A 171 -24.15 9.94 16.14
C ASN A 171 -23.02 9.05 16.70
N ASN A 172 -21.80 9.18 16.19
CA ASN A 172 -20.75 8.22 16.53
C ASN A 172 -20.30 8.32 17.99
N SER A 173 -20.24 9.54 18.54
CA SER A 173 -19.83 9.82 19.92
C SER A 173 -20.96 10.34 20.81
N GLN A 174 -22.15 10.60 20.28
CA GLN A 174 -23.22 11.22 21.06
C GLN A 174 -24.61 10.86 20.57
N VAL A 175 -25.59 11.01 21.44
CA VAL A 175 -26.99 11.12 21.04
C VAL A 175 -27.48 12.52 21.31
N LYS A 176 -27.79 13.20 20.21
CA LYS A 176 -28.29 14.57 20.19
C LYS A 176 -29.77 14.54 20.55
N GLU A 177 -30.18 15.37 21.49
CA GLU A 177 -31.57 15.54 21.85
C GLU A 177 -31.98 16.97 21.49
N GLU A 178 -33.05 17.12 20.71
CA GLU A 178 -33.56 18.41 20.28
C GLU A 178 -35.02 18.55 20.70
N TRP A 179 -35.31 19.58 21.49
CA TRP A 179 -36.69 20.03 21.70
C TRP A 179 -37.00 21.13 20.70
N VAL A 180 -37.86 20.81 19.73
CA VAL A 180 -38.18 21.70 18.62
C VAL A 180 -39.49 22.41 18.91
N LEU A 181 -39.40 23.64 19.42
CA LEU A 181 -40.54 24.50 19.68
C LEU A 181 -40.95 25.18 18.36
N LYS A 182 -42.14 24.89 17.85
CA LYS A 182 -42.66 25.47 16.59
C LYS A 182 -43.13 26.92 16.74
N LYS A 183 -43.47 27.31 17.97
CA LYS A 183 -43.76 28.69 18.42
C LYS A 183 -43.68 28.73 19.95
N TYR A 184 -43.65 29.93 20.52
CA TYR A 184 -43.83 30.08 21.96
C TYR A 184 -45.26 29.67 22.38
N ASN A 185 -45.35 28.75 23.33
CA ASN A 185 -46.59 28.12 23.79
C ASN A 185 -46.80 28.23 25.31
N GLY A 186 -45.95 28.99 26.02
CA GLY A 186 -45.97 29.08 27.48
C GLY A 186 -45.06 28.07 28.21
N LEU A 187 -44.38 27.16 27.49
CA LEU A 187 -43.35 26.31 28.09
C LEU A 187 -42.17 27.17 28.57
N SER A 188 -41.92 27.14 29.88
CA SER A 188 -40.73 27.73 30.50
C SER A 188 -39.80 26.68 31.11
N LYS A 189 -40.26 25.43 31.21
CA LYS A 189 -39.51 24.32 31.80
C LYS A 189 -39.78 23.01 31.06
N LEU A 190 -38.73 22.24 30.82
CA LEU A 190 -38.80 20.85 30.35
C LEU A 190 -38.28 19.95 31.46
N THR A 191 -38.91 18.78 31.67
CA THR A 191 -38.56 17.88 32.78
C THR A 191 -38.41 16.45 32.29
N MET A 192 -37.31 15.82 32.66
CA MET A 192 -37.02 14.42 32.36
C MET A 192 -36.80 13.64 33.64
N ALA A 193 -37.40 12.47 33.77
CA ALA A 193 -37.06 11.51 34.82
C ALA A 193 -35.85 10.68 34.39
N LEU A 194 -34.87 10.56 35.27
CA LEU A 194 -33.62 9.84 35.06
C LEU A 194 -33.58 8.60 35.95
N ASN A 195 -33.17 7.47 35.39
CA ASN A 195 -32.86 6.27 36.14
C ASN A 195 -31.51 5.70 35.71
N VAL A 196 -30.61 5.49 36.66
CA VAL A 196 -29.23 5.08 36.38
C VAL A 196 -28.94 3.72 37.01
N LYS A 197 -28.26 2.87 36.25
CA LYS A 197 -27.76 1.58 36.74
C LYS A 197 -26.25 1.49 36.53
N ASN A 198 -25.56 0.96 37.53
CA ASN A 198 -24.11 0.75 37.54
C ASN A 198 -23.26 2.01 37.24
N ALA A 199 -23.79 3.20 37.57
CA ALA A 199 -23.12 4.49 37.46
C ALA A 199 -23.70 5.50 38.47
N GLU A 200 -23.02 6.61 38.67
CA GLU A 200 -23.43 7.72 39.54
C GLU A 200 -23.51 9.03 38.74
N ILE A 201 -24.58 9.81 38.93
CA ILE A 201 -24.74 11.15 38.32
C ILE A 201 -24.12 12.22 39.23
N LYS A 202 -23.34 13.13 38.66
CA LYS A 202 -22.73 14.28 39.34
C LYS A 202 -22.91 15.57 38.54
N SER A 203 -23.20 16.68 39.22
CA SER A 203 -23.13 18.01 38.60
C SER A 203 -21.68 18.52 38.60
N ARG A 204 -21.26 19.13 37.50
CA ARG A 204 -19.97 19.82 37.39
C ARG A 204 -20.09 21.30 37.74
N LYS A 205 -18.95 21.94 38.02
CA LYS A 205 -18.87 23.38 38.37
C LYS A 205 -19.33 24.30 37.24
N ASP A 206 -19.20 23.87 35.99
CA ASP A 206 -19.60 24.61 34.81
C ASP A 206 -21.12 24.54 34.54
N GLY A 207 -21.85 23.67 35.25
CA GLY A 207 -23.29 23.40 35.11
C GLY A 207 -23.63 22.20 34.22
N SER A 208 -22.63 21.52 33.65
CA SER A 208 -22.81 20.23 32.94
C SER A 208 -23.03 19.08 33.92
N ILE A 209 -23.51 17.93 33.42
CA ILE A 209 -23.77 16.74 34.22
C ILE A 209 -22.84 15.62 33.75
N GLN A 210 -22.23 14.90 34.68
CA GLN A 210 -21.32 13.79 34.41
C GLN A 210 -21.89 12.50 35.00
N LEU A 211 -21.76 11.40 34.26
CA LEU A 211 -22.00 10.05 34.76
C LEU A 211 -20.66 9.34 34.94
N VAL A 212 -20.41 8.81 36.12
CA VAL A 212 -19.17 8.09 36.45
C VAL A 212 -19.43 6.65 36.86
N ASP A 213 -18.48 5.77 36.56
CA ASP A 213 -18.52 4.39 37.03
C ASP A 213 -18.22 4.28 38.54
N THR A 214 -18.29 3.07 39.07
CA THR A 214 -18.00 2.78 40.49
C THR A 214 -16.58 3.15 40.95
N LYS A 215 -15.64 3.40 40.01
CA LYS A 215 -14.26 3.81 40.27
C LYS A 215 -14.05 5.32 40.05
N GLY A 216 -15.10 6.07 39.69
CA GLY A 216 -15.03 7.49 39.41
C GLY A 216 -14.54 7.85 38.00
N LYS A 217 -14.41 6.87 37.08
CA LYS A 217 -14.09 7.14 35.67
C LYS A 217 -15.35 7.65 34.98
N GLU A 218 -15.21 8.71 34.18
CA GLU A 218 -16.30 9.22 33.34
C GLU A 218 -16.76 8.20 32.31
N LEU A 219 -18.08 8.05 32.19
CA LEU A 219 -18.76 7.20 31.20
C LEU A 219 -19.48 8.05 30.15
N PHE A 220 -20.25 9.04 30.62
CA PHE A 220 -20.99 9.97 29.79
C PHE A 220 -20.95 11.37 30.41
N PHE A 221 -21.14 12.40 29.60
CA PHE A 221 -21.50 13.72 30.11
C PHE A 221 -22.61 14.35 29.27
N ILE A 222 -23.37 15.24 29.90
CA ILE A 222 -24.44 16.01 29.28
C ILE A 222 -23.98 17.47 29.34
N PRO A 223 -23.54 18.06 28.21
CA PRO A 223 -23.16 19.46 28.15
C PRO A 223 -24.35 20.35 28.49
N ARG A 224 -24.04 21.61 28.84
CA ARG A 224 -25.08 22.62 29.01
C ARG A 224 -25.81 22.83 27.68
N PRO A 225 -27.15 22.91 27.71
CA PRO A 225 -27.92 23.15 26.51
C PRO A 225 -27.88 24.63 26.17
N TYR A 226 -28.10 24.93 24.91
CA TYR A 226 -28.37 26.28 24.41
C TYR A 226 -29.65 26.26 23.58
N MET A 227 -30.21 27.45 23.33
CA MET A 227 -31.31 27.63 22.38
C MET A 227 -30.78 28.27 21.12
N ILE A 228 -31.28 27.83 19.97
CA ILE A 228 -31.02 28.45 18.67
C ILE A 228 -32.33 28.62 17.91
N ASP A 229 -32.52 29.79 17.31
CA ASP A 229 -33.69 30.11 16.50
C ASP A 229 -33.41 29.83 15.01
N SER A 230 -34.45 29.89 14.16
CA SER A 230 -34.32 29.54 12.74
C SER A 230 -33.48 30.51 11.90
N LYS A 231 -32.91 31.56 12.52
CA LYS A 231 -31.98 32.52 11.91
C LYS A 231 -30.63 32.57 12.65
N ASP A 232 -30.26 31.49 13.35
CA ASP A 232 -29.02 31.30 14.09
C ASP A 232 -28.80 32.21 15.31
N ALA A 233 -29.83 32.93 15.78
CA ALA A 233 -29.69 33.66 17.03
C ALA A 233 -29.73 32.68 18.20
N THR A 234 -28.88 32.88 19.20
CA THR A 234 -28.70 31.92 20.31
C THR A 234 -29.01 32.52 21.69
N SER A 235 -29.29 31.65 22.66
CA SER A 235 -29.25 31.96 24.10
C SER A 235 -28.64 30.81 24.88
N ASP A 236 -27.63 31.14 25.69
CA ASP A 236 -26.92 30.20 26.59
C ASP A 236 -27.45 30.25 28.04
N ASN A 237 -28.52 31.02 28.25
CA ASN A 237 -29.12 31.26 29.57
C ASN A 237 -30.17 30.19 29.94
N ILE A 238 -29.88 28.92 29.62
CA ILE A 238 -30.63 27.76 30.12
C ILE A 238 -29.94 27.21 31.34
N GLN A 239 -30.72 26.79 32.34
CA GLN A 239 -30.21 26.21 33.58
C GLN A 239 -30.64 24.75 33.72
N PHE A 240 -29.68 23.87 33.98
CA PHE A 240 -29.93 22.50 34.43
C PHE A 240 -30.09 22.46 35.96
N ARG A 241 -31.11 21.74 36.42
CA ARG A 241 -31.29 21.43 37.84
C ARG A 241 -31.61 19.96 38.02
N LEU A 242 -30.70 19.25 38.69
CA LEU A 242 -31.01 17.92 39.21
C LEU A 242 -31.85 18.06 40.48
N ARG A 243 -32.96 17.34 40.55
CA ARG A 243 -33.78 17.20 41.76
C ARG A 243 -34.08 15.74 42.03
N THR A 244 -34.22 15.39 43.30
CA THR A 244 -34.61 14.05 43.74
C THR A 244 -35.92 14.14 44.50
N GLU A 245 -36.91 13.36 44.08
CA GLU A 245 -38.20 13.25 44.77
C GLU A 245 -38.50 11.77 45.03
N GLY A 246 -38.55 11.40 46.31
CA GLY A 246 -38.60 9.99 46.71
C GLY A 246 -37.36 9.22 46.23
N ASN A 247 -37.57 8.17 45.45
CA ASN A 247 -36.52 7.34 44.84
C ASN A 247 -36.25 7.65 43.36
N LYS A 248 -36.80 8.77 42.84
CA LYS A 248 -36.64 9.18 41.44
C LYS A 248 -35.78 10.44 41.34
N THR A 249 -34.90 10.46 40.34
CA THR A 249 -34.09 11.61 39.98
C THR A 249 -34.71 12.28 38.75
N TYR A 250 -34.71 13.60 38.70
CA TYR A 250 -35.22 14.38 37.58
C TYR A 250 -34.20 15.43 37.14
N LEU A 251 -34.16 15.69 35.85
CA LEU A 251 -33.46 16.81 35.23
C LEU A 251 -34.49 17.84 34.77
N ASP A 252 -34.51 18.99 35.44
CA ASP A 252 -35.30 20.14 35.05
C ASP A 252 -34.43 21.07 34.19
N MET A 253 -34.89 21.41 32.98
CA MET A 253 -34.28 22.38 32.08
C MET A 253 -35.12 23.65 32.09
N GLN A 254 -34.59 24.72 32.69
CA GLN A 254 -35.26 26.02 32.76
C GLN A 254 -34.89 26.86 31.54
N LEU A 255 -35.86 27.16 30.68
CA LEU A 255 -35.66 27.89 29.42
C LEU A 255 -35.52 29.41 29.67
N ASP A 256 -34.78 30.11 28.80
CA ASP A 256 -34.73 31.58 28.80
C ASP A 256 -36.00 32.16 28.18
N GLU A 257 -37.02 32.25 29.02
CA GLU A 257 -38.35 32.69 28.64
C GLU A 257 -38.38 34.16 28.15
N THR A 258 -37.48 35.00 28.65
CA THR A 258 -37.37 36.39 28.18
C THR A 258 -36.89 36.43 26.74
N TRP A 259 -35.89 35.60 26.42
CA TRP A 259 -35.40 35.46 25.05
C TRP A 259 -36.43 34.85 24.11
N LEU A 260 -37.17 33.80 24.55
CA LEU A 260 -38.23 33.16 23.75
C LEU A 260 -39.40 34.11 23.40
N LYS A 261 -39.72 35.06 24.28
CA LYS A 261 -40.78 36.06 24.09
C LYS A 261 -40.35 37.28 23.26
N ASP A 262 -39.06 37.43 22.97
CA ASP A 262 -38.59 38.57 22.20
C ASP A 262 -39.22 38.55 20.79
N SER A 263 -39.83 39.67 20.40
CA SER A 263 -40.43 39.89 19.08
C SER A 263 -39.49 39.61 17.89
N LYS A 264 -38.17 39.59 18.11
CA LYS A 264 -37.15 39.30 17.10
C LYS A 264 -36.93 37.80 16.85
N ARG A 265 -37.45 36.91 17.72
CA ARG A 265 -37.23 35.47 17.60
C ARG A 265 -37.89 34.88 16.36
N SER A 266 -37.13 34.06 15.66
CA SER A 266 -37.63 33.30 14.51
C SER A 266 -37.79 31.83 14.85
N TYR A 267 -39.02 31.33 14.80
CA TYR A 267 -39.31 29.92 15.08
C TYR A 267 -39.11 29.04 13.82
N PRO A 268 -38.87 27.72 13.95
CA PRO A 268 -38.75 26.97 15.20
C PRO A 268 -37.51 27.35 16.02
N VAL A 269 -37.62 27.22 17.34
CA VAL A 269 -36.49 27.28 18.27
C VAL A 269 -36.13 25.87 18.68
N VAL A 270 -34.84 25.53 18.63
CA VAL A 270 -34.32 24.24 19.07
C VAL A 270 -33.62 24.44 20.42
N VAL A 271 -34.02 23.65 21.42
CA VAL A 271 -33.27 23.50 22.69
C VAL A 271 -32.44 22.23 22.58
N ASP A 272 -31.13 22.36 22.74
CA ASP A 272 -30.17 21.34 22.31
C ASP A 272 -29.30 20.77 23.45
N PRO A 273 -29.83 19.86 24.29
CA PRO A 273 -29.00 19.00 25.12
C PRO A 273 -28.39 17.83 24.32
N SER A 274 -27.36 17.19 24.87
CA SER A 274 -26.77 15.98 24.26
C SER A 274 -26.34 14.99 25.33
N VAL A 275 -26.37 13.69 25.03
CA VAL A 275 -25.67 12.68 25.84
C VAL A 275 -24.41 12.30 25.09
N VAL A 276 -23.26 12.74 25.59
CA VAL A 276 -21.97 12.56 24.94
C VAL A 276 -21.22 11.41 25.60
N TYR A 277 -20.82 10.45 24.77
CA TYR A 277 -19.78 9.48 25.08
C TYR A 277 -18.46 10.03 24.53
N GLN A 278 -17.55 10.44 25.41
CA GLN A 278 -16.24 10.89 24.97
C GLN A 278 -15.40 9.65 24.61
N GLY A 279 -15.21 9.44 23.30
CA GLY A 279 -14.15 8.58 22.76
C GLY A 279 -12.78 9.24 22.92
N ASN A 280 -11.84 8.91 22.03
CA ASN A 280 -10.45 9.40 22.06
C ASN A 280 -10.27 10.89 22.44
N THR A 281 -9.32 11.20 23.33
CA THR A 281 -9.09 12.53 23.93
C THR A 281 -8.22 13.48 23.10
N ASP A 282 -7.80 13.06 21.90
CA ASP A 282 -6.68 13.69 21.18
C ASP A 282 -7.08 14.37 19.86
N THR A 283 -8.34 14.28 19.45
CA THR A 283 -8.95 15.05 18.37
C THR A 283 -9.95 16.03 18.95
N PHE A 284 -9.95 17.29 18.51
CA PHE A 284 -10.93 18.26 18.97
C PHE A 284 -11.02 19.49 18.06
N ASP A 285 -12.21 20.08 18.03
CA ASP A 285 -12.46 21.39 17.44
C ASP A 285 -13.19 22.31 18.42
N ALA A 286 -13.04 23.62 18.21
CA ALA A 286 -13.73 24.66 18.97
C ALA A 286 -13.70 25.96 18.18
N PHE A 287 -14.52 26.94 18.55
CA PHE A 287 -14.26 28.33 18.20
C PHE A 287 -14.16 29.21 19.45
N VAL A 288 -13.51 30.36 19.31
CA VAL A 288 -13.41 31.38 20.35
C VAL A 288 -14.07 32.67 19.86
N GLY A 289 -14.70 33.42 20.76
CA GLY A 289 -15.35 34.70 20.47
C GLY A 289 -15.00 35.76 21.51
N ASP A 290 -14.82 37.02 21.11
CA ASP A 290 -14.46 38.11 22.06
C ASP A 290 -15.66 38.67 22.85
N ASN A 291 -16.88 38.22 22.55
CA ASN A 291 -18.09 38.58 23.28
C ASN A 291 -18.90 37.35 23.76
N PRO A 292 -18.90 37.01 25.06
CA PRO A 292 -17.90 37.41 26.04
C PRO A 292 -16.59 36.64 25.81
N ALA A 293 -15.45 37.32 26.02
CA ALA A 293 -14.12 36.75 25.84
C ALA A 293 -13.77 35.53 26.73
N THR A 294 -14.62 35.22 27.72
CA THR A 294 -14.44 34.12 28.67
C THR A 294 -15.25 32.86 28.33
N ALA A 295 -16.14 32.92 27.33
CA ALA A 295 -16.95 31.78 26.93
C ALA A 295 -16.13 30.72 26.17
N ASN A 296 -16.46 29.46 26.42
CA ASN A 296 -15.97 28.30 25.67
C ASN A 296 -17.10 27.80 24.77
N TYR A 297 -16.79 27.58 23.49
CA TYR A 297 -17.76 27.13 22.49
C TYR A 297 -17.38 25.78 21.87
N GLY A 298 -16.66 24.94 22.61
CA GLY A 298 -16.12 23.66 22.11
C GLY A 298 -17.15 22.56 21.87
N ASN A 299 -18.41 22.74 22.28
CA ASN A 299 -19.49 21.75 22.11
C ASN A 299 -20.58 22.21 21.11
N TYR A 300 -20.32 23.27 20.35
CA TYR A 300 -21.28 23.78 19.37
C TYR A 300 -21.18 22.96 18.10
N SER A 301 -22.32 22.71 17.45
CA SER A 301 -22.39 21.99 16.17
C SER A 301 -21.72 22.72 15.02
N TYR A 302 -21.23 23.94 15.22
CA TYR A 302 -20.62 24.77 14.19
C TYR A 302 -19.34 25.47 14.66
N LEU A 303 -18.51 25.81 13.68
CA LEU A 303 -17.28 26.59 13.81
C LEU A 303 -17.42 27.92 13.09
N LEU A 304 -16.92 29.00 13.68
CA LEU A 304 -17.09 30.37 13.16
C LEU A 304 -15.76 31.08 12.88
N THR A 305 -15.74 31.81 11.77
CA THR A 305 -14.73 32.83 11.48
C THR A 305 -15.42 34.16 11.13
N GLY A 306 -14.75 35.29 11.35
CA GLY A 306 -15.34 36.63 11.13
C GLY A 306 -16.11 37.14 12.35
N THR A 307 -17.03 38.07 12.16
CA THR A 307 -17.81 38.68 13.25
C THR A 307 -19.26 38.21 13.25
N LYS A 308 -19.76 37.77 14.43
CA LYS A 308 -21.18 37.46 14.69
C LYS A 308 -21.67 38.31 15.85
N ALA A 309 -22.88 38.89 15.77
CA ALA A 309 -23.38 39.84 16.77
C ALA A 309 -23.33 39.29 18.22
N GLU A 310 -23.68 38.02 18.39
CA GLU A 310 -23.74 37.34 19.69
C GLU A 310 -22.36 36.96 20.25
N HIS A 311 -21.36 36.74 19.39
CA HIS A 311 -20.03 36.22 19.77
C HIS A 311 -18.87 37.19 19.55
N GLY A 312 -19.14 38.33 18.90
CA GLY A 312 -18.13 39.28 18.46
C GLY A 312 -17.21 38.69 17.38
N LYS A 313 -15.92 39.01 17.42
CA LYS A 313 -14.92 38.43 16.52
C LYS A 313 -14.66 36.98 16.87
N THR A 314 -14.67 36.10 15.88
CA THR A 314 -14.58 34.64 16.05
C THR A 314 -13.46 34.01 15.26
N ARG A 315 -12.90 32.92 15.82
CA ARG A 315 -11.82 32.11 15.22
C ARG A 315 -12.03 30.64 15.54
N SER A 316 -11.89 29.78 14.53
CA SER A 316 -11.98 28.33 14.71
C SER A 316 -10.61 27.73 15.02
N LEU A 317 -10.60 26.65 15.79
CA LEU A 317 -9.44 25.87 16.19
C LEU A 317 -9.77 24.39 15.93
N ILE A 318 -8.88 23.65 15.26
CA ILE A 318 -9.08 22.24 14.90
C ILE A 318 -7.78 21.47 15.09
N LYS A 319 -7.84 20.30 15.72
CA LYS A 319 -6.68 19.40 15.89
C LYS A 319 -7.07 17.97 15.56
N PHE A 320 -6.39 17.39 14.57
CA PHE A 320 -6.46 15.96 14.26
C PHE A 320 -5.37 15.20 15.02
N ASN A 321 -5.70 13.99 15.48
CA ASN A 321 -4.74 13.01 15.97
C ASN A 321 -4.19 12.24 14.78
N LEU A 322 -3.09 12.73 14.22
CA LEU A 322 -2.46 12.16 13.02
C LEU A 322 -2.04 10.71 13.29
N LYS A 323 -2.64 9.78 12.54
CA LYS A 323 -2.25 8.37 12.59
C LYS A 323 -1.04 8.15 11.70
N PRO A 324 -0.09 7.28 12.09
CA PRO A 324 1.05 6.96 11.26
C PRO A 324 0.61 6.58 9.83
N LEU A 325 1.36 7.06 8.84
CA LEU A 325 1.27 6.56 7.48
C LEU A 325 2.08 5.26 7.38
N LEU A 326 1.92 4.54 6.27
CA LEU A 326 2.82 3.41 5.97
C LEU A 326 4.28 3.90 5.90
N SER A 327 5.22 3.02 6.22
CA SER A 327 6.65 3.36 6.16
C SER A 327 7.07 3.78 4.76
N GLY A 328 7.96 4.76 4.64
CA GLY A 328 8.37 5.31 3.34
C GLY A 328 7.30 6.17 2.64
N ALA A 329 6.31 6.68 3.37
CA ALA A 329 5.25 7.51 2.80
C ALA A 329 5.75 8.90 2.33
N HIS A 330 5.51 9.21 1.06
CA HIS A 330 5.71 10.53 0.46
C HIS A 330 4.39 11.24 0.23
N ILE A 331 4.09 12.25 1.06
CA ILE A 331 2.84 13.00 1.02
C ILE A 331 2.81 13.92 -0.22
N SER A 332 1.95 13.60 -1.18
CA SER A 332 1.68 14.39 -2.37
C SER A 332 0.60 15.45 -2.14
N SER A 333 -0.36 15.18 -1.26
CA SER A 333 -1.42 16.14 -0.91
C SER A 333 -1.93 15.92 0.52
N ALA A 334 -2.25 17.00 1.23
CA ALA A 334 -3.07 16.95 2.43
C ALA A 334 -4.12 18.06 2.41
N LYS A 335 -5.40 17.71 2.58
CA LYS A 335 -6.53 18.65 2.48
C LYS A 335 -7.46 18.54 3.67
N LEU A 336 -7.74 19.67 4.32
CA LEU A 336 -8.83 19.80 5.29
C LEU A 336 -10.10 20.22 4.54
N SER A 337 -11.08 19.32 4.49
CA SER A 337 -12.39 19.58 3.92
C SER A 337 -13.37 20.02 5.00
N LEU A 338 -13.99 21.19 4.82
CA LEU A 338 -15.02 21.73 5.69
C LEU A 338 -16.26 22.09 4.90
N TYR A 339 -17.43 21.73 5.42
CA TYR A 339 -18.71 22.13 4.84
C TYR A 339 -19.19 23.43 5.46
N GLN A 340 -19.31 24.48 4.66
CA GLN A 340 -19.90 25.74 5.08
C GLN A 340 -21.40 25.75 4.76
N TYR A 341 -22.27 26.05 5.74
CA TYR A 341 -23.72 26.00 5.57
C TYR A 341 -24.41 27.37 5.53
N TYR A 342 -23.71 28.44 5.92
CA TYR A 342 -24.29 29.78 5.96
C TYR A 342 -24.66 30.29 4.56
N SER A 343 -25.85 30.86 4.40
CA SER A 343 -26.43 31.19 3.09
C SER A 343 -25.82 32.43 2.42
N SER A 344 -24.95 33.18 3.12
CA SER A 344 -24.31 34.37 2.54
C SER A 344 -23.39 33.99 1.39
N THR A 345 -23.67 34.53 0.21
CA THR A 345 -22.90 34.29 -1.01
C THR A 345 -21.74 35.28 -1.18
N THR A 346 -21.57 36.26 -0.27
CA THR A 346 -20.44 37.20 -0.30
C THR A 346 -19.14 36.43 -0.10
N PRO A 347 -18.19 36.46 -1.05
CA PRO A 347 -16.92 35.77 -0.90
C PRO A 347 -16.06 36.42 0.18
N GLU A 348 -15.54 35.63 1.12
CA GLU A 348 -14.59 36.07 2.15
C GLU A 348 -13.37 35.15 2.14
N THR A 349 -12.18 35.75 2.23
CA THR A 349 -10.93 34.96 2.34
C THR A 349 -10.75 34.47 3.77
N VAL A 350 -10.64 33.16 3.94
CA VAL A 350 -10.33 32.50 5.21
C VAL A 350 -8.92 31.92 5.16
N ASN A 351 -8.07 32.39 6.07
CA ASN A 351 -6.69 31.97 6.23
C ASN A 351 -6.59 30.80 7.21
N LEU A 352 -5.72 29.85 6.87
CA LEU A 352 -5.33 28.76 7.75
C LEU A 352 -3.96 29.06 8.36
N HIS A 353 -3.90 29.02 9.69
CA HIS A 353 -2.68 29.21 10.45
C HIS A 353 -2.31 27.95 11.25
N PRO A 354 -1.04 27.54 11.30
CA PRO A 354 -0.59 26.50 12.22
C PRO A 354 -0.65 27.01 13.66
N ILE A 355 -1.14 26.19 14.57
CA ILE A 355 -1.08 26.46 16.01
C ILE A 355 0.33 26.13 16.51
N THR A 356 0.88 26.96 17.40
CA THR A 356 2.27 26.83 17.89
C THR A 356 2.38 26.56 19.40
N SER A 357 1.25 26.47 20.11
CA SER A 357 1.18 26.11 21.53
C SER A 357 0.02 25.18 21.82
N ASP A 358 0.14 24.40 22.88
CA ASP A 358 -0.90 23.45 23.28
C ASP A 358 -2.16 24.15 23.78
N TRP A 359 -3.30 23.49 23.67
CA TRP A 359 -4.59 24.02 24.08
C TRP A 359 -5.56 22.92 24.48
N ASN A 360 -6.50 23.27 25.36
CA ASN A 360 -7.50 22.35 25.88
C ASN A 360 -8.90 22.75 25.37
N PRO A 361 -9.61 21.88 24.64
CA PRO A 361 -10.91 22.22 24.04
C PRO A 361 -11.99 22.53 25.07
N SER A 362 -11.91 22.00 26.29
CA SER A 362 -12.90 22.23 27.35
C SER A 362 -12.72 23.55 28.09
N THR A 363 -11.56 24.20 27.96
CA THR A 363 -11.27 25.46 28.68
C THR A 363 -10.90 26.61 27.77
N VAL A 364 -10.65 26.37 26.48
CA VAL A 364 -10.24 27.41 25.53
C VAL A 364 -11.32 28.48 25.38
N ASN A 365 -10.92 29.74 25.42
CA ASN A 365 -11.75 30.90 25.20
C ASN A 365 -10.91 32.00 24.55
N TRP A 366 -11.48 33.16 24.26
CA TRP A 366 -10.75 34.24 23.59
C TRP A 366 -9.49 34.68 24.34
N ASN A 367 -9.53 34.72 25.67
CA ASN A 367 -8.39 35.12 26.51
C ASN A 367 -7.30 34.05 26.63
N THR A 368 -7.64 32.78 26.38
CA THR A 368 -6.76 31.61 26.57
C THR A 368 -6.46 30.86 25.27
N GLN A 369 -6.87 31.40 24.12
CA GLN A 369 -6.64 30.80 22.81
C GLN A 369 -5.13 30.62 22.54
N PRO A 370 -4.73 29.56 21.82
CA PRO A 370 -3.32 29.31 21.57
C PRO A 370 -2.72 30.33 20.60
N THR A 371 -1.40 30.43 20.63
CA THR A 371 -0.62 31.19 19.66
C THR A 371 -0.61 30.50 18.30
N VAL A 372 -0.55 31.29 17.23
CA VAL A 372 -0.51 30.79 15.84
C VAL A 372 0.66 31.37 15.07
N GLY A 373 1.13 30.64 14.07
CA GLY A 373 2.14 31.09 13.11
C GLY A 373 1.55 31.92 11.95
N ALA A 374 2.39 32.19 10.95
CA ALA A 374 1.96 32.81 9.69
C ALA A 374 0.95 31.92 8.95
N ALA A 375 0.08 32.53 8.14
CA ALA A 375 -0.86 31.77 7.32
C ALA A 375 -0.09 30.87 6.34
N VAL A 376 -0.46 29.60 6.27
CA VAL A 376 0.17 28.60 5.36
C VAL A 376 -0.67 28.33 4.12
N SER A 377 -1.98 28.60 4.19
CA SER A 377 -2.89 28.56 3.05
C SER A 377 -4.11 29.44 3.30
N ASN A 378 -4.92 29.64 2.26
CA ASN A 378 -6.19 30.35 2.34
C ASN A 378 -7.20 29.76 1.36
N GLN A 379 -8.48 30.07 1.58
CA GLN A 379 -9.59 29.74 0.68
C GLN A 379 -10.55 30.92 0.55
N SER A 380 -11.10 31.12 -0.64
CA SER A 380 -12.20 32.07 -0.87
C SER A 380 -13.53 31.35 -0.66
N VAL A 381 -14.24 31.72 0.40
CA VAL A 381 -15.44 31.02 0.88
C VAL A 381 -16.67 31.85 0.59
N ALA A 382 -17.60 31.31 -0.20
CA ALA A 382 -18.85 31.93 -0.63
C ALA A 382 -20.04 31.14 -0.07
N GLY A 383 -21.16 30.98 -0.78
CA GLY A 383 -22.37 30.29 -0.28
C GLY A 383 -22.16 28.80 0.06
N PRO A 384 -23.23 28.07 0.42
CA PRO A 384 -23.11 26.73 1.01
C PRO A 384 -22.37 25.72 0.14
N GLY A 385 -21.50 24.89 0.75
CA GLY A 385 -20.73 23.87 0.04
C GLY A 385 -19.45 23.42 0.76
N TRP A 386 -18.75 22.47 0.13
CA TRP A 386 -17.43 21.99 0.57
C TRP A 386 -16.32 22.94 0.15
N TYR A 387 -15.41 23.21 1.08
CA TYR A 387 -14.19 23.97 0.86
C TYR A 387 -12.98 23.19 1.37
N ASP A 388 -11.97 23.04 0.51
CA ASP A 388 -10.73 22.33 0.82
C ASP A 388 -9.61 23.31 1.12
N PHE A 389 -9.05 23.25 2.32
CA PHE A 389 -7.87 23.99 2.70
C PHE A 389 -6.62 23.13 2.51
N ASP A 390 -5.65 23.63 1.75
CA ASP A 390 -4.38 22.94 1.52
C ASP A 390 -3.51 22.99 2.80
N LEU A 391 -3.08 21.82 3.24
CA LEU A 391 -2.24 21.59 4.42
C LEU A 391 -0.98 20.80 4.06
N THR A 392 -0.71 20.58 2.77
CA THR A 392 0.27 19.60 2.30
C THR A 392 1.64 19.79 2.93
N GLN A 393 2.18 21.02 2.92
CA GLN A 393 3.48 21.29 3.54
C GLN A 393 3.46 21.15 5.06
N LEU A 394 2.39 21.60 5.71
CA LEU A 394 2.26 21.52 7.16
C LEU A 394 2.15 20.06 7.62
N ALA A 395 1.41 19.23 6.88
CA ALA A 395 1.33 17.79 7.11
C ALA A 395 2.70 17.11 6.97
N ARG A 396 3.47 17.43 5.92
CA ARG A 396 4.86 16.96 5.79
C ARG A 396 5.72 17.34 6.99
N ASP A 397 5.63 18.59 7.44
CA ASP A 397 6.38 19.07 8.61
C ASP A 397 5.94 18.38 9.92
N TRP A 398 4.66 17.96 10.04
CA TRP A 398 4.18 17.17 11.18
C TRP A 398 4.67 15.72 11.16
N TYR A 399 4.52 15.02 10.03
CA TYR A 399 4.90 13.61 9.91
C TYR A 399 6.42 13.39 9.94
N SER A 400 7.21 14.36 9.45
CA SER A 400 8.67 14.33 9.59
C SER A 400 9.18 14.69 10.98
N GLY A 401 8.30 15.13 11.89
CA GLY A 401 8.69 15.60 13.23
C GLY A 401 9.36 16.97 13.24
N LYS A 402 9.55 17.64 12.10
CA LYS A 402 10.11 18.99 11.99
C LYS A 402 9.33 20.02 12.80
N THR A 403 8.00 19.87 12.85
CA THR A 403 7.13 20.65 13.72
C THR A 403 6.17 19.75 14.47
N ARG A 404 5.91 20.11 15.73
CA ARG A 404 4.91 19.39 16.54
C ARG A 404 3.50 19.77 16.09
N ASN A 405 2.61 18.79 15.98
CA ASN A 405 1.20 19.01 15.68
C ASN A 405 0.42 19.54 16.90
N TYR A 406 0.10 20.83 16.89
CA TYR A 406 -0.83 21.46 17.83
C TYR A 406 -2.19 21.81 17.20
N GLY A 407 -2.40 21.44 15.93
CA GLY A 407 -3.60 21.78 15.16
C GLY A 407 -3.48 23.07 14.35
N ILE A 408 -4.62 23.58 13.91
CA ILE A 408 -4.75 24.73 13.01
C ILE A 408 -5.80 25.71 13.53
N SER A 409 -5.66 26.97 13.16
CA SER A 409 -6.65 28.02 13.39
C SER A 409 -7.12 28.61 12.07
N LEU A 410 -8.44 28.75 11.91
CA LEU A 410 -9.05 29.43 10.78
C LEU A 410 -9.46 30.85 11.18
N ARG A 411 -9.09 31.82 10.35
CA ARG A 411 -9.34 33.23 10.59
C ARG A 411 -9.69 33.91 9.28
N GLN A 412 -10.76 34.72 9.25
CA GLN A 412 -10.97 35.57 8.09
C GLN A 412 -9.82 36.56 7.95
N GLN A 413 -9.43 36.88 6.72
CA GLN A 413 -8.43 37.91 6.44
C GLN A 413 -8.86 39.27 7.00
N VAL A 414 -10.17 39.55 6.96
CA VAL A 414 -10.79 40.74 7.56
C VAL A 414 -11.80 40.27 8.61
N GLU A 415 -11.35 40.10 9.86
CA GLU A 415 -12.18 39.50 10.93
C GLU A 415 -13.40 40.34 11.33
N THR A 416 -13.51 41.59 10.90
CA THR A 416 -14.67 42.46 11.11
C THR A 416 -15.82 42.21 10.14
N ASN A 417 -15.59 41.44 9.06
CA ASN A 417 -16.64 41.09 8.11
C ASN A 417 -17.62 40.08 8.71
N ASP A 418 -18.77 39.91 8.03
CA ASP A 418 -19.78 38.93 8.46
C ASP A 418 -19.21 37.51 8.47
N ARG A 419 -19.76 36.67 9.34
CA ARG A 419 -19.19 35.36 9.64
C ARG A 419 -19.20 34.38 8.45
N LYS A 420 -18.31 33.40 8.50
CA LYS A 420 -18.48 32.10 7.83
C LYS A 420 -18.72 31.03 8.89
N SER A 421 -19.60 30.07 8.57
CA SER A 421 -20.06 29.04 9.52
C SER A 421 -19.88 27.65 8.91
N TYR A 422 -19.06 26.83 9.56
CA TYR A 422 -18.76 25.45 9.13
C TYR A 422 -19.36 24.45 10.11
N TRP A 423 -19.72 23.25 9.65
CA TRP A 423 -20.06 22.17 10.56
C TRP A 423 -18.84 21.71 11.36
N SER A 424 -19.01 21.52 12.67
CA SER A 424 -18.00 20.93 13.55
C SER A 424 -18.13 19.40 13.60
N SER A 425 -17.26 18.77 14.38
CA SER A 425 -17.37 17.35 14.75
C SER A 425 -18.70 17.00 15.44
N ASP A 426 -19.37 17.98 16.07
CA ASP A 426 -20.67 17.84 16.74
C ASP A 426 -21.88 17.93 15.81
N SER A 427 -21.70 18.12 14.50
CA SER A 427 -22.80 18.16 13.53
C SER A 427 -23.70 16.92 13.61
N ALA A 428 -25.01 17.11 13.47
CA ALA A 428 -25.99 16.02 13.43
C ALA A 428 -25.97 15.24 12.11
N ASP A 429 -25.42 15.83 11.04
CA ASP A 429 -25.24 15.15 9.76
C ASP A 429 -23.81 14.60 9.64
N PRO A 430 -23.61 13.27 9.74
CA PRO A 430 -22.29 12.67 9.64
C PRO A 430 -21.64 12.89 8.27
N ALA A 431 -22.42 13.15 7.22
CA ALA A 431 -21.89 13.36 5.88
C ALA A 431 -21.21 14.73 5.74
N LEU A 432 -21.46 15.69 6.64
CA LEU A 432 -21.01 17.08 6.50
C LEU A 432 -19.88 17.47 7.48
N LYS A 433 -19.32 16.50 8.20
CA LYS A 433 -18.32 16.73 9.24
C LYS A 433 -16.92 17.03 8.68
N PRO A 434 -16.05 17.71 9.46
CA PRO A 434 -14.67 17.94 9.07
C PRO A 434 -13.91 16.65 8.77
N LYS A 435 -13.13 16.66 7.69
CA LYS A 435 -12.28 15.54 7.28
C LYS A 435 -10.90 16.04 6.84
N LEU A 436 -9.85 15.37 7.26
CA LEU A 436 -8.50 15.54 6.73
C LEU A 436 -8.18 14.37 5.80
N THR A 437 -7.89 14.67 4.53
CA THR A 437 -7.52 13.66 3.52
C THR A 437 -6.04 13.81 3.18
N ILE A 438 -5.26 12.74 3.35
CA ILE A 438 -3.83 12.69 3.04
C ILE A 438 -3.63 11.70 1.89
N THR A 439 -3.08 12.17 0.79
CA THR A 439 -2.68 11.34 -0.35
C THR A 439 -1.17 11.19 -0.34
N TYR A 440 -0.68 9.97 -0.47
CA TYR A 440 0.75 9.66 -0.45
C TYR A 440 1.07 8.45 -1.33
N THR A 441 2.33 8.31 -1.73
CA THR A 441 2.88 7.09 -2.33
C THR A 441 3.90 6.47 -1.38
N ILE A 442 4.28 5.23 -1.62
CA ILE A 442 5.46 4.63 -0.99
C ILE A 442 6.65 4.85 -1.92
N GLU A 443 7.79 5.26 -1.37
CA GLU A 443 9.02 5.41 -2.14
C GLU A 443 9.41 4.05 -2.74
N PRO A 444 9.65 3.95 -4.05
CA PRO A 444 10.24 2.75 -4.64
C PRO A 444 11.69 2.61 -4.14
N LEU A 445 11.91 1.62 -3.26
CA LEU A 445 13.21 1.19 -2.77
C LEU A 445 13.62 -0.09 -3.49
N GLY A 446 14.90 -0.46 -3.47
CA GLY A 446 15.40 -1.66 -4.13
C GLY A 446 15.71 -1.47 -5.61
N GLU A 447 15.92 -2.58 -6.30
CA GLU A 447 16.24 -2.67 -7.72
C GLU A 447 15.27 -3.64 -8.42
N GLU A 448 14.43 -3.08 -9.29
CA GLU A 448 13.47 -3.85 -10.07
C GLU A 448 13.80 -3.77 -11.56
N ALA A 449 13.45 -4.80 -12.34
CA ALA A 449 13.76 -4.86 -13.77
C ALA A 449 13.19 -3.67 -14.57
N PHE A 450 12.11 -3.06 -14.10
CA PHE A 450 11.48 -1.86 -14.70
C PHE A 450 12.03 -0.53 -14.17
N TRP A 451 12.77 -0.53 -13.06
CA TRP A 451 13.48 0.64 -12.55
C TRP A 451 14.91 0.68 -13.10
N THR A 452 15.27 1.76 -13.78
CA THR A 452 16.62 1.90 -14.32
C THR A 452 17.56 2.57 -13.31
N SER A 453 18.62 1.86 -12.96
CA SER A 453 19.78 2.42 -12.28
C SER A 453 20.78 2.98 -13.30
N ALA A 454 21.35 4.15 -13.00
CA ALA A 454 22.59 4.56 -13.65
C ALA A 454 23.73 3.61 -13.26
N VAL A 455 24.83 3.61 -14.02
CA VAL A 455 26.04 2.78 -13.82
C VAL A 455 26.69 2.94 -12.43
N THR A 456 26.19 3.85 -11.60
CA THR A 456 26.68 4.15 -10.25
C THR A 456 25.70 3.73 -9.14
N ASN A 457 24.77 2.82 -9.42
CA ASN A 457 23.72 2.35 -8.52
C ASN A 457 22.80 3.47 -8.00
N VAL A 458 22.45 4.40 -8.88
CA VAL A 458 21.51 5.48 -8.56
C VAL A 458 20.28 5.29 -9.42
N ASN A 459 19.13 5.06 -8.79
CA ASN A 459 17.85 5.03 -9.49
C ASN A 459 17.60 6.42 -10.11
N THR A 460 17.50 6.48 -11.44
CA THR A 460 17.42 7.77 -12.15
C THR A 460 16.07 8.45 -12.00
N HIS A 461 15.04 7.75 -11.51
CA HIS A 461 13.72 8.32 -11.29
C HIS A 461 13.64 9.09 -9.96
N ASN A 462 14.04 8.44 -8.86
CA ASN A 462 13.87 9.01 -7.52
C ASN A 462 15.17 9.42 -6.82
N GLY A 463 16.34 9.06 -7.38
CA GLY A 463 17.64 9.37 -6.81
C GLY A 463 18.06 8.50 -5.63
N ASN A 464 17.42 7.35 -5.43
CA ASN A 464 17.83 6.36 -4.44
C ASN A 464 19.23 5.82 -4.76
N PHE A 465 20.14 5.87 -3.80
CA PHE A 465 21.39 5.13 -3.85
C PHE A 465 21.17 3.73 -3.30
N TYR A 466 21.36 2.73 -4.16
CA TYR A 466 21.20 1.32 -3.83
C TYR A 466 22.56 0.63 -3.71
N LEU A 467 22.79 -0.14 -2.65
CA LEU A 467 24.03 -0.91 -2.48
C LEU A 467 23.74 -2.32 -1.95
N PRO A 468 23.75 -3.35 -2.81
CA PRO A 468 23.68 -4.74 -2.39
C PRO A 468 25.05 -5.24 -1.95
N GLU A 469 25.08 -6.06 -0.90
CA GLU A 469 26.29 -6.66 -0.33
C GLU A 469 26.01 -8.13 0.06
N SER A 470 26.91 -9.04 -0.31
CA SER A 470 26.88 -10.44 0.14
C SER A 470 27.93 -10.65 1.24
N ASP A 471 27.46 -10.92 2.45
CA ASP A 471 28.34 -11.04 3.62
C ASP A 471 28.83 -12.48 3.77
N VAL A 472 27.91 -13.45 3.74
CA VAL A 472 28.19 -14.89 3.82
C VAL A 472 27.32 -15.61 2.81
N GLU A 473 27.91 -16.52 2.04
CA GLU A 473 27.20 -17.43 1.15
C GLU A 473 27.88 -18.79 1.18
N ILE A 474 27.09 -19.83 1.39
CA ILE A 474 27.57 -21.20 1.48
C ILE A 474 26.86 -22.02 0.40
N PRO A 475 27.51 -22.23 -0.76
CA PRO A 475 26.93 -23.06 -1.81
C PRO A 475 26.77 -24.49 -1.30
N GLY A 476 25.71 -25.15 -1.74
CA GLY A 476 25.36 -26.49 -1.28
C GLY A 476 24.24 -27.09 -2.10
N ARG A 477 23.63 -28.13 -1.53
CA ARG A 477 22.44 -28.76 -2.08
C ARG A 477 21.27 -27.77 -2.05
N GLY A 478 20.74 -27.40 -3.22
CA GLY A 478 19.65 -26.44 -3.37
C GLY A 478 20.01 -25.00 -3.06
N ILE A 479 19.05 -24.23 -2.55
CA ILE A 479 19.22 -22.80 -2.23
C ILE A 479 20.36 -22.60 -1.21
N PRO A 480 21.39 -21.78 -1.51
CA PRO A 480 22.50 -21.52 -0.60
C PRO A 480 22.03 -20.96 0.76
N ALA A 481 22.70 -21.38 1.85
CA ALA A 481 22.60 -20.62 3.10
C ALA A 481 23.39 -19.33 2.94
N SER A 482 22.71 -18.18 2.97
CA SER A 482 23.33 -16.88 2.75
C SER A 482 22.76 -15.80 3.66
N VAL A 483 23.59 -14.80 3.95
CA VAL A 483 23.20 -13.52 4.53
C VAL A 483 23.73 -12.43 3.60
N ALA A 484 22.79 -11.72 2.99
CA ALA A 484 23.01 -10.58 2.12
C ALA A 484 22.23 -9.39 2.65
N ARG A 485 22.69 -8.19 2.29
CA ARG A 485 22.14 -6.92 2.77
C ARG A 485 21.98 -5.98 1.59
N ALA A 486 20.98 -5.11 1.65
CA ALA A 486 20.76 -4.08 0.66
C ALA A 486 20.56 -2.74 1.35
N TYR A 487 21.35 -1.74 0.96
CA TYR A 487 21.18 -0.38 1.43
C TYR A 487 20.35 0.43 0.46
N ASN A 488 19.46 1.27 0.98
CA ASN A 488 18.68 2.24 0.23
C ASN A 488 18.77 3.61 0.90
N SER A 489 19.36 4.62 0.24
CA SER A 489 19.45 5.97 0.82
C SER A 489 18.10 6.63 1.05
N LYS A 490 17.07 6.21 0.31
CA LYS A 490 15.71 6.71 0.46
C LYS A 490 14.93 6.01 1.58
N SER A 491 15.54 5.05 2.27
CA SER A 491 14.94 4.36 3.42
C SER A 491 15.46 4.93 4.74
N ASN A 492 14.54 5.38 5.59
CA ASN A 492 14.83 5.76 6.98
C ASN A 492 14.41 4.68 7.99
N THR A 493 14.13 3.46 7.51
CA THR A 493 13.78 2.34 8.38
C THR A 493 15.06 1.64 8.84
N ALA A 494 15.13 1.28 10.11
CA ALA A 494 16.20 0.44 10.64
C ALA A 494 15.84 -1.05 10.47
N GLY A 495 16.56 -1.75 9.60
CA GLY A 495 16.50 -3.21 9.52
C GLY A 495 17.50 -3.88 10.47
N LEU A 496 17.75 -5.17 10.25
CA LEU A 496 18.67 -5.98 11.08
C LEU A 496 20.09 -5.39 11.15
N PHE A 497 20.49 -4.62 10.14
CA PHE A 497 21.83 -4.03 10.02
C PHE A 497 21.84 -2.51 10.14
N GLY A 498 20.83 -1.90 10.78
CA GLY A 498 20.76 -0.46 11.01
C GLY A 498 19.95 0.30 9.95
N TYR A 499 19.96 1.63 10.04
CA TYR A 499 19.16 2.49 9.15
C TYR A 499 19.55 2.33 7.68
N GLY A 500 18.52 2.27 6.82
CA GLY A 500 18.65 2.15 5.37
C GLY A 500 18.98 0.75 4.88
N TRP A 501 19.33 -0.20 5.76
CA TRP A 501 19.69 -1.57 5.40
C TRP A 501 18.52 -2.53 5.57
N THR A 502 18.30 -3.38 4.58
CA THR A 502 17.44 -4.57 4.59
C THR A 502 18.26 -5.83 4.31
N SER A 503 17.67 -7.02 4.44
CA SER A 503 18.37 -8.29 4.29
C SER A 503 17.45 -9.40 3.78
N ASN A 504 18.04 -10.36 3.07
CA ASN A 504 17.34 -11.56 2.57
C ASN A 504 16.69 -12.40 3.68
N ILE A 505 17.12 -12.25 4.93
CA ILE A 505 16.61 -13.00 6.10
C ILE A 505 15.60 -12.22 6.95
N GLU A 506 15.26 -10.98 6.56
CA GLU A 506 14.23 -10.14 7.19
C GLU A 506 13.06 -9.78 6.24
N GLN A 507 12.92 -10.57 5.17
CA GLN A 507 11.75 -10.56 4.31
C GLN A 507 10.47 -10.78 5.13
N HIS A 508 9.42 -10.06 4.78
CA HIS A 508 8.21 -10.05 5.60
C HIS A 508 6.93 -9.79 4.80
N LEU A 509 5.88 -10.54 5.13
CA LEU A 509 4.52 -10.28 4.67
C LEU A 509 3.72 -9.51 5.73
N TYR A 510 3.22 -8.35 5.35
CA TYR A 510 2.26 -7.58 6.10
C TYR A 510 0.86 -8.00 5.66
N ASP A 511 0.31 -9.03 6.30
CA ASP A 511 -1.09 -9.40 6.18
C ASP A 511 -1.86 -8.98 7.42
N SER A 512 -2.94 -8.29 7.17
CA SER A 512 -3.73 -7.64 8.17
C SER A 512 -5.14 -8.23 8.26
N GLY A 513 -5.55 -9.07 7.29
CA GLY A 513 -6.72 -9.96 7.35
C GLY A 513 -7.66 -9.91 6.13
N ASP A 514 -8.03 -8.71 5.67
CA ASP A 514 -9.07 -8.41 4.68
C ASP A 514 -8.61 -7.24 3.78
N GLY A 515 -7.56 -7.46 2.98
CA GLY A 515 -6.98 -6.41 2.14
C GLY A 515 -5.77 -6.89 1.34
N PRO A 516 -5.12 -5.98 0.58
CA PRO A 516 -3.90 -6.30 -0.11
C PRO A 516 -2.77 -6.63 0.88
N ILE A 517 -2.05 -7.72 0.63
CA ILE A 517 -0.86 -8.08 1.41
C ILE A 517 0.33 -7.28 0.87
N GLN A 518 1.15 -6.71 1.75
CA GLN A 518 2.42 -6.12 1.34
C GLN A 518 3.55 -7.10 1.62
N TYR A 519 4.40 -7.34 0.63
CA TYR A 519 5.60 -8.16 0.76
C TYR A 519 6.81 -7.25 0.67
N ARG A 520 7.60 -7.17 1.74
CA ARG A 520 8.94 -6.60 1.66
C ARG A 520 9.92 -7.72 1.36
N ASP A 521 10.60 -7.60 0.23
CA ASP A 521 11.60 -8.57 -0.20
C ASP A 521 12.99 -8.30 0.40
N ALA A 522 14.01 -8.98 -0.15
CA ALA A 522 15.39 -8.94 0.34
C ALA A 522 16.06 -7.57 0.16
N ASP A 523 15.67 -6.82 -0.87
CA ASP A 523 16.32 -5.56 -1.24
C ASP A 523 15.59 -4.32 -0.69
N GLY A 524 14.43 -4.55 -0.07
CA GLY A 524 13.62 -3.54 0.58
C GLY A 524 12.46 -3.05 -0.29
N THR A 525 12.30 -3.57 -1.51
CA THR A 525 11.15 -3.31 -2.36
C THR A 525 9.88 -3.79 -1.66
N LEU A 526 8.82 -2.99 -1.74
CA LEU A 526 7.51 -3.31 -1.20
C LEU A 526 6.54 -3.65 -2.34
N HIS A 527 6.20 -4.93 -2.44
CA HIS A 527 5.27 -5.48 -3.42
C HIS A 527 3.86 -5.57 -2.84
N SER A 528 2.87 -5.12 -3.61
CA SER A 528 1.46 -5.18 -3.20
C SER A 528 0.74 -6.34 -3.90
N PHE A 529 0.05 -7.17 -3.12
CA PHE A 529 -0.70 -8.35 -3.57
C PHE A 529 -2.18 -8.15 -3.31
N THR A 530 -3.01 -8.10 -4.35
CA THR A 530 -4.47 -7.90 -4.24
C THR A 530 -5.19 -9.24 -4.13
N PRO A 531 -6.14 -9.43 -3.19
CA PRO A 531 -6.83 -10.71 -3.03
C PRO A 531 -7.78 -11.05 -4.19
N ASN A 532 -7.81 -12.31 -4.60
CA ASN A 532 -8.71 -12.84 -5.63
C ASN A 532 -10.04 -13.40 -5.07
N GLY A 533 -10.12 -13.57 -3.73
CA GLY A 533 -11.33 -14.02 -3.02
C GLY A 533 -11.41 -15.53 -2.75
N ASP A 534 -10.43 -16.31 -3.22
CA ASP A 534 -10.30 -17.76 -3.02
C ASP A 534 -9.09 -18.15 -2.15
N GLY A 535 -8.41 -17.17 -1.56
CA GLY A 535 -7.19 -17.35 -0.78
C GLY A 535 -5.88 -17.13 -1.57
N THR A 536 -5.99 -16.90 -2.89
CA THR A 536 -4.87 -16.45 -3.73
C THR A 536 -4.86 -14.93 -3.86
N TYR A 537 -3.68 -14.40 -4.21
CA TYR A 537 -3.46 -12.98 -4.42
C TYR A 537 -2.68 -12.75 -5.71
N GLN A 538 -2.98 -11.66 -6.40
CA GLN A 538 -2.31 -11.24 -7.64
C GLN A 538 -1.45 -10.00 -7.41
N THR A 539 -0.29 -9.94 -8.06
CA THR A 539 0.56 -8.74 -8.14
C THR A 539 0.81 -8.36 -9.60
N SER A 540 1.73 -7.44 -9.86
CA SER A 540 2.15 -7.11 -11.23
C SER A 540 2.67 -8.36 -11.94
N GLN A 541 2.20 -8.62 -13.16
CA GLN A 541 2.64 -9.76 -13.97
C GLN A 541 4.14 -9.72 -14.33
N VAL A 542 4.78 -8.55 -14.24
CA VAL A 542 6.25 -8.43 -14.40
C VAL A 542 7.01 -9.19 -13.33
N LEU A 543 6.47 -9.27 -12.11
CA LEU A 543 7.18 -9.83 -10.97
C LEU A 543 7.17 -11.37 -10.97
N GLN A 544 6.19 -11.98 -11.64
CA GLN A 544 6.02 -13.44 -11.68
C GLN A 544 6.04 -14.07 -10.28
N LEU A 545 5.29 -13.45 -9.37
CA LEU A 545 5.15 -13.88 -7.98
C LEU A 545 3.70 -14.29 -7.70
N ASP A 546 3.52 -15.52 -7.22
CA ASP A 546 2.22 -16.05 -6.82
C ASP A 546 2.14 -16.19 -5.30
N LEU A 547 1.17 -15.52 -4.68
CA LEU A 547 0.98 -15.57 -3.23
C LEU A 547 -0.32 -16.31 -2.87
N THR A 548 -0.18 -17.32 -2.02
CA THR A 548 -1.31 -18.07 -1.47
C THR A 548 -1.31 -18.05 0.06
N LYS A 549 -2.44 -17.66 0.66
CA LYS A 549 -2.68 -17.82 2.10
C LYS A 549 -3.33 -19.17 2.37
N LYS A 550 -2.68 -20.01 3.17
CA LYS A 550 -3.16 -21.35 3.53
C LYS A 550 -4.23 -21.27 4.62
N ALA A 551 -5.04 -22.34 4.75
CA ALA A 551 -6.14 -22.41 5.73
C ALA A 551 -5.68 -22.36 7.20
N ASP A 552 -4.42 -22.70 7.47
CA ASP A 552 -3.80 -22.58 8.79
C ASP A 552 -3.27 -21.17 9.11
N GLY A 553 -3.42 -20.23 8.17
CA GLY A 553 -2.99 -18.84 8.28
C GLY A 553 -1.54 -18.58 7.85
N THR A 554 -0.80 -19.59 7.42
CA THR A 554 0.55 -19.44 6.83
C THR A 554 0.48 -18.99 5.37
N TYR A 555 1.60 -18.57 4.79
CA TYR A 555 1.66 -18.10 3.40
C TYR A 555 2.72 -18.86 2.61
N VAL A 556 2.47 -19.03 1.32
CA VAL A 556 3.44 -19.51 0.33
C VAL A 556 3.50 -18.48 -0.78
N LEU A 557 4.68 -17.93 -1.00
CA LEU A 557 5.01 -17.10 -2.15
C LEU A 557 5.85 -17.96 -3.10
N THR A 558 5.46 -18.06 -4.36
CA THR A 558 6.19 -18.82 -5.38
C THR A 558 6.76 -17.84 -6.41
N ASP A 559 8.05 -17.95 -6.73
CA ASP A 559 8.70 -17.12 -7.75
C ASP A 559 8.68 -17.78 -9.14
N ALA A 560 9.17 -17.05 -10.16
CA ALA A 560 9.25 -17.51 -11.54
C ALA A 560 10.01 -18.84 -11.73
N SER A 561 10.95 -19.16 -10.82
CA SER A 561 11.71 -20.42 -10.85
C SER A 561 11.01 -21.54 -10.09
N GLN A 562 9.74 -21.34 -9.71
CA GLN A 562 8.94 -22.23 -8.87
C GLN A 562 9.55 -22.48 -7.49
N THR A 563 10.41 -21.57 -6.99
CA THR A 563 10.92 -21.64 -5.62
C THR A 563 9.85 -21.14 -4.65
N GLU A 564 9.57 -21.93 -3.61
CA GLU A 564 8.58 -21.57 -2.59
C GLU A 564 9.24 -20.90 -1.38
N TYR A 565 8.73 -19.73 -1.01
CA TYR A 565 9.06 -18.98 0.20
C TYR A 565 7.88 -19.11 1.17
N LEU A 566 8.10 -19.80 2.28
CA LEU A 566 7.07 -20.05 3.28
C LEU A 566 7.18 -19.00 4.38
N PHE A 567 6.04 -18.39 4.71
CA PHE A 567 5.94 -17.40 5.77
C PHE A 567 5.01 -17.90 6.89
N THR A 568 5.39 -17.56 8.11
CA THR A 568 4.59 -17.83 9.32
C THR A 568 3.27 -17.05 9.33
N THR A 569 2.38 -17.36 10.27
CA THR A 569 1.10 -16.63 10.44
C THR A 569 1.27 -15.15 10.76
N THR A 570 2.45 -14.74 11.25
CA THR A 570 2.81 -13.35 11.52
C THR A 570 3.67 -12.74 10.41
N GLY A 571 3.86 -13.44 9.29
CA GLY A 571 4.51 -12.88 8.11
C GLY A 571 6.03 -13.00 8.03
N TYR A 572 6.71 -13.67 8.98
CA TYR A 572 8.16 -13.92 8.90
C TYR A 572 8.48 -15.09 7.98
N LEU A 573 9.46 -14.92 7.09
CA LEU A 573 10.02 -15.97 6.23
C LEU A 573 10.64 -17.08 7.08
N ASN A 574 10.17 -18.32 6.99
CA ASN A 574 10.72 -19.43 7.77
C ASN A 574 11.42 -20.50 6.94
N LYS A 575 11.04 -20.69 5.67
CA LYS A 575 11.66 -21.66 4.77
C LYS A 575 11.70 -21.16 3.34
N ILE A 576 12.71 -21.64 2.63
CA ILE A 576 12.85 -21.52 1.17
C ILE A 576 13.03 -22.94 0.64
N ILE A 577 12.22 -23.33 -0.33
CA ILE A 577 12.17 -24.70 -0.86
C ILE A 577 12.31 -24.62 -2.38
N ASP A 578 13.35 -25.25 -2.92
CA ASP A 578 13.49 -25.40 -4.38
C ASP A 578 12.58 -26.50 -4.93
N THR A 579 12.52 -26.62 -6.25
CA THR A 579 11.69 -27.61 -6.95
C THR A 579 12.09 -29.06 -6.70
N ASN A 580 13.31 -29.32 -6.21
CA ASN A 580 13.78 -30.65 -5.80
C ASN A 580 13.46 -30.95 -4.32
N GLY A 581 12.76 -30.05 -3.61
CA GLY A 581 12.42 -30.18 -2.20
C GLY A 581 13.58 -29.88 -1.24
N ASN A 582 14.71 -29.37 -1.73
CA ASN A 582 15.81 -28.96 -0.87
C ASN A 582 15.37 -27.72 -0.08
N THR A 583 15.43 -27.82 1.24
CA THR A 583 14.89 -26.79 2.13
C THR A 583 16.01 -26.04 2.86
N THR A 584 16.00 -24.72 2.75
CA THR A 584 16.73 -23.81 3.64
C THR A 584 15.77 -23.26 4.69
N THR A 585 16.13 -23.35 5.97
CA THR A 585 15.27 -22.96 7.10
C THR A 585 15.87 -21.79 7.88
N ILE A 586 15.05 -20.79 8.20
CA ILE A 586 15.41 -19.66 9.06
C ILE A 586 14.72 -19.84 10.42
N THR A 587 15.51 -19.86 11.48
CA THR A 587 15.04 -20.06 12.86
C THR A 587 15.07 -18.75 13.63
N TYR A 588 13.99 -18.44 14.34
CA TYR A 588 13.80 -17.18 15.06
C TYR A 588 13.80 -17.36 16.58
N SER A 589 14.20 -16.31 17.30
CA SER A 589 13.94 -16.12 18.73
C SER A 589 13.10 -14.85 18.90
N GLY A 590 11.78 -15.02 19.08
CA GLY A 590 10.85 -13.90 18.92
C GLY A 590 10.82 -13.46 17.46
N ASP A 591 11.08 -12.17 17.23
CA ASP A 591 11.07 -11.55 15.89
C ASP A 591 12.44 -11.54 15.20
N TYR A 592 13.46 -12.16 15.83
CA TYR A 592 14.87 -12.07 15.40
C TYR A 592 15.40 -13.38 14.80
N PRO A 593 15.88 -13.40 13.55
CA PRO A 593 16.48 -14.61 12.95
C PRO A 593 17.84 -14.93 13.59
N THR A 594 17.94 -16.10 14.22
CA THR A 594 19.13 -16.53 14.96
C THR A 594 19.99 -17.54 14.21
N MET A 595 19.40 -18.27 13.26
CA MET A 595 20.09 -19.36 12.56
C MET A 595 19.48 -19.61 11.19
N ILE A 596 20.34 -19.86 10.19
CA ILE A 596 19.96 -20.31 8.85
C ILE A 596 20.57 -21.69 8.66
N THR A 597 19.76 -22.67 8.30
CA THR A 597 20.19 -24.06 8.07
C THR A 597 19.91 -24.43 6.63
N ASP A 598 20.95 -24.81 5.87
CA ASP A 598 20.76 -25.28 4.50
C ASP A 598 20.23 -26.72 4.45
N ALA A 599 19.95 -27.20 3.24
CA ALA A 599 19.45 -28.56 3.03
C ALA A 599 20.44 -29.64 3.49
N SER A 600 21.74 -29.34 3.61
CA SER A 600 22.77 -30.29 4.10
C SER A 600 22.92 -30.29 5.61
N GLY A 601 22.14 -29.45 6.33
CA GLY A 601 22.22 -29.31 7.79
C GLY A 601 23.36 -28.42 8.27
N ARG A 602 24.05 -27.68 7.38
CA ARG A 602 25.07 -26.71 7.77
C ARG A 602 24.38 -25.42 8.22
N THR A 603 24.94 -24.78 9.25
CA THR A 603 24.29 -23.63 9.91
C THR A 603 25.11 -22.36 9.85
N ILE A 604 24.47 -21.24 9.50
CA ILE A 604 24.94 -19.89 9.80
C ILE A 604 24.23 -19.42 11.07
N THR A 605 24.95 -18.83 12.02
CA THR A 605 24.39 -18.30 13.28
C THR A 605 24.58 -16.80 13.38
N LEU A 606 23.60 -16.12 13.99
CA LEU A 606 23.57 -14.68 14.16
C LEU A 606 23.47 -14.32 15.64
N THR A 607 24.22 -13.28 16.05
CA THR A 607 24.09 -12.67 17.38
C THR A 607 23.79 -11.18 17.26
N TYR A 608 23.23 -10.63 18.34
CA TYR A 608 22.69 -9.28 18.37
C TYR A 608 23.36 -8.42 19.44
N ASP A 609 23.41 -7.11 19.20
CA ASP A 609 23.77 -6.12 20.22
C ASP A 609 22.59 -5.76 21.15
N ALA A 610 22.83 -4.86 22.10
CA ALA A 610 21.81 -4.43 23.07
C ALA A 610 20.64 -3.63 22.46
N ASN A 611 20.77 -3.19 21.21
CA ASN A 611 19.73 -2.50 20.44
C ASN A 611 19.06 -3.43 19.41
N ASN A 612 19.27 -4.74 19.53
CA ASN A 612 18.71 -5.78 18.67
C ASN A 612 19.15 -5.68 17.18
N ARG A 613 20.37 -5.20 16.93
CA ARG A 613 21.00 -5.24 15.60
C ARG A 613 22.01 -6.37 15.51
N VAL A 614 22.17 -6.96 14.33
CA VAL A 614 23.13 -8.06 14.13
C VAL A 614 24.55 -7.55 14.36
N ASN A 615 25.26 -8.06 15.36
CA ASN A 615 26.65 -7.65 15.61
C ASN A 615 27.68 -8.67 15.12
N LYS A 616 27.26 -9.92 14.89
CA LYS A 616 28.15 -10.98 14.41
C LYS A 616 27.37 -12.09 13.72
N ILE A 617 27.95 -12.58 12.63
CA ILE A 617 27.56 -13.81 11.94
C ILE A 617 28.71 -14.81 12.06
N THR A 618 28.39 -16.09 12.28
CA THR A 618 29.37 -17.19 12.29
C THR A 618 28.91 -18.30 11.36
N ASP A 619 29.81 -18.72 10.47
CA ASP A 619 29.55 -19.80 9.51
C ASP A 619 29.91 -21.20 10.07
N PRO A 620 29.62 -22.30 9.35
CA PRO A 620 29.85 -23.68 9.82
C PRO A 620 31.32 -24.04 10.08
N VAL A 621 32.26 -23.27 9.54
CA VAL A 621 33.71 -23.49 9.71
C VAL A 621 34.33 -22.45 10.66
N ASN A 622 33.49 -21.75 11.44
CA ASN A 622 33.85 -20.73 12.44
C ASN A 622 34.47 -19.45 11.88
N ARG A 623 34.34 -19.17 10.57
CA ARG A 623 34.65 -17.84 10.03
C ARG A 623 33.56 -16.88 10.49
N THR A 624 33.93 -15.61 10.69
CA THR A 624 32.99 -14.63 11.26
C THR A 624 32.93 -13.35 10.46
N VAL A 625 31.74 -12.75 10.41
CA VAL A 625 31.55 -11.37 9.97
C VAL A 625 31.07 -10.55 11.16
N GLU A 626 31.78 -9.50 11.51
CA GLU A 626 31.47 -8.63 12.65
C GLU A 626 31.04 -7.24 12.18
N TYR A 627 30.03 -6.68 12.85
CA TYR A 627 29.37 -5.43 12.47
C TYR A 627 29.54 -4.38 13.57
N GLY A 628 30.00 -3.20 13.19
CA GLY A 628 30.16 -2.04 14.07
C GLY A 628 29.12 -0.97 13.78
N TYR A 629 28.64 -0.30 14.82
CA TYR A 629 27.60 0.73 14.71
C TYR A 629 27.99 2.01 15.42
N ASN A 630 27.50 3.15 14.92
CA ASN A 630 27.54 4.41 15.66
C ASN A 630 26.36 4.51 16.67
N ALA A 631 26.35 5.60 17.44
CA ALA A 631 25.29 5.88 18.42
C ALA A 631 23.94 6.25 17.79
N SER A 632 23.94 6.71 16.54
CA SER A 632 22.72 7.08 15.80
C SER A 632 21.97 5.87 15.24
N GLY A 633 22.63 4.71 15.13
CA GLY A 633 22.00 3.52 14.58
C GLY A 633 22.72 2.93 13.37
N ASP A 634 23.64 3.67 12.75
CA ASP A 634 24.17 3.36 11.42
C ASP A 634 25.32 2.36 11.47
N LEU A 635 25.36 1.46 10.48
CA LEU A 635 26.43 0.47 10.32
C LEU A 635 27.71 1.13 9.83
N THR A 636 28.72 1.24 10.68
CA THR A 636 29.99 1.91 10.37
C THR A 636 31.08 0.98 9.85
N THR A 637 31.06 -0.31 10.21
CA THR A 637 32.12 -1.25 9.79
C THR A 637 31.59 -2.66 9.59
N VAL A 638 32.11 -3.36 8.57
CA VAL A 638 31.92 -4.81 8.36
C VAL A 638 33.29 -5.46 8.26
N THR A 639 33.61 -6.36 9.19
CA THR A 639 34.93 -7.02 9.29
C THR A 639 34.78 -8.52 9.12
N LYS A 640 35.39 -9.09 8.07
CA LYS A 640 35.44 -10.54 7.84
C LYS A 640 36.71 -11.11 8.48
N LYS A 641 36.57 -12.21 9.24
CA LYS A 641 37.68 -12.93 9.88
C LYS A 641 37.66 -14.41 9.51
N ASP A 642 38.84 -15.01 9.45
CA ASP A 642 38.98 -16.46 9.36
C ASP A 642 38.63 -17.15 10.70
N ALA A 643 38.73 -18.49 10.72
CA ALA A 643 38.42 -19.30 11.90
C ALA A 643 39.35 -19.05 13.10
N ASP A 644 40.57 -18.55 12.85
CA ASP A 644 41.56 -18.22 13.88
C ASP A 644 41.39 -16.79 14.41
N GLY A 645 40.47 -16.01 13.82
CA GLY A 645 40.20 -14.63 14.17
C GLY A 645 41.07 -13.61 13.44
N THR A 646 41.84 -14.02 12.44
CA THR A 646 42.63 -13.12 11.58
C THR A 646 41.69 -12.30 10.72
N ILE A 647 41.88 -10.97 10.71
CA ILE A 647 41.10 -10.07 9.86
C ILE A 647 41.51 -10.30 8.40
N LEU A 648 40.53 -10.69 7.57
CA LEU A 648 40.69 -10.88 6.13
C LEU A 648 40.38 -9.59 5.36
N SER A 649 39.33 -8.88 5.79
CA SER A 649 38.94 -7.61 5.19
C SER A 649 38.15 -6.75 6.16
N THR A 650 38.15 -5.44 5.93
CA THR A 650 37.26 -4.50 6.63
C THR A 650 36.79 -3.45 5.64
N VAL A 651 35.48 -3.24 5.60
CA VAL A 651 34.82 -2.16 4.87
C VAL A 651 34.29 -1.17 5.90
N SER A 652 34.41 0.12 5.62
CA SER A 652 33.92 1.19 6.49
C SER A 652 32.93 2.09 5.78
N TYR A 653 31.93 2.57 6.52
CA TYR A 653 30.86 3.43 6.01
C TYR A 653 30.77 4.72 6.85
N GLY A 654 30.46 5.83 6.18
CA GLY A 654 30.12 7.10 6.83
C GLY A 654 28.72 7.55 6.45
N TYR A 655 28.06 8.31 7.32
CA TYR A 655 26.67 8.74 7.16
C TYR A 655 26.49 10.23 7.52
N ASP A 656 25.44 10.84 6.99
CA ASP A 656 24.94 12.13 7.43
C ASP A 656 23.88 11.98 8.55
N PRO A 657 23.36 13.09 9.14
CA PRO A 657 22.33 13.02 10.18
C PRO A 657 20.97 12.47 9.73
N SER A 658 20.72 12.37 8.42
CA SER A 658 19.51 11.77 7.85
C SER A 658 19.69 10.26 7.61
N HIS A 659 20.81 9.68 8.05
CA HIS A 659 21.21 8.29 7.82
C HIS A 659 21.56 7.97 6.37
N ASN A 660 21.85 8.97 5.53
CA ASN A 660 22.33 8.72 4.17
C ASN A 660 23.82 8.35 4.17
N LEU A 661 24.20 7.26 3.48
CA LEU A 661 25.58 6.84 3.29
C LEU A 661 26.35 7.89 2.49
N THR A 662 27.32 8.54 3.12
CA THR A 662 28.17 9.59 2.51
C THR A 662 29.54 9.08 2.08
N SER A 663 29.98 7.94 2.63
CA SER A 663 31.25 7.31 2.22
C SER A 663 31.23 5.79 2.37
N LEU A 664 31.98 5.13 1.49
CA LEU A 664 32.26 3.69 1.47
C LEU A 664 33.76 3.52 1.21
N THR A 665 34.49 2.98 2.19
CA THR A 665 35.92 2.69 2.08
C THR A 665 36.13 1.19 1.93
N ASP A 666 36.71 0.77 0.80
CA ASP A 666 37.03 -0.63 0.51
C ASP A 666 38.22 -1.13 1.36
N PRO A 667 38.51 -2.46 1.38
CA PRO A 667 39.62 -3.01 2.15
C PRO A 667 41.02 -2.55 1.69
N ASN A 668 41.13 -1.94 0.51
CA ASN A 668 42.38 -1.38 -0.02
C ASN A 668 42.56 0.10 0.36
N GLY A 669 41.58 0.70 1.06
CA GLY A 669 41.59 2.12 1.46
C GLY A 669 41.03 3.07 0.40
N ASN A 670 40.50 2.59 -0.73
CA ASN A 670 39.83 3.45 -1.71
C ASN A 670 38.47 3.87 -1.18
N THR A 671 38.19 5.17 -1.20
CA THR A 671 36.94 5.72 -0.67
C THR A 671 36.05 6.26 -1.79
N LYS A 672 34.85 5.69 -1.93
CA LYS A 672 33.73 6.28 -2.67
C LYS A 672 33.01 7.25 -1.75
N THR A 673 32.63 8.41 -2.27
CA THR A 673 31.84 9.42 -1.56
C THR A 673 30.55 9.69 -2.30
N VAL A 674 29.47 9.93 -1.55
CA VAL A 674 28.14 10.24 -2.07
C VAL A 674 27.64 11.50 -1.37
N THR A 675 27.12 12.45 -2.13
CA THR A 675 26.44 13.63 -1.60
C THR A 675 24.97 13.61 -1.99
N TYR A 676 24.14 14.30 -1.21
CA TYR A 676 22.69 14.32 -1.41
C TYR A 676 22.18 15.75 -1.49
N THR A 677 21.08 15.92 -2.23
CA THR A 677 20.23 17.11 -2.24
C THR A 677 19.42 17.22 -0.94
N ALA A 678 18.69 18.34 -0.76
CA ALA A 678 17.85 18.54 0.43
C ALA A 678 16.66 17.55 0.56
N ASP A 679 16.30 16.86 -0.54
CA ASP A 679 15.23 15.84 -0.59
C ASP A 679 15.80 14.40 -0.61
N ASP A 680 17.04 14.23 -0.12
CA ASP A 680 17.76 12.95 -0.01
C ASP A 680 17.99 12.20 -1.35
N LYS A 681 17.94 12.91 -2.47
CA LYS A 681 18.38 12.39 -3.78
C LYS A 681 19.87 12.54 -3.95
N VAL A 682 20.55 11.54 -4.53
CA VAL A 682 21.99 11.62 -4.83
C VAL A 682 22.29 12.82 -5.73
N ASP A 683 23.21 13.68 -5.29
CA ASP A 683 23.70 14.84 -6.03
C ASP A 683 25.01 14.51 -6.77
N THR A 684 25.97 13.91 -6.06
CA THR A 684 27.25 13.48 -6.66
C THR A 684 27.73 12.13 -6.13
N ILE A 685 28.44 11.39 -6.98
CA ILE A 685 29.25 10.22 -6.58
C ILE A 685 30.68 10.45 -7.04
N SER A 686 31.64 10.33 -6.12
CA SER A 686 33.06 10.54 -6.41
C SER A 686 33.93 9.41 -5.89
N TYR A 687 34.98 9.02 -6.65
CA TYR A 687 35.95 7.99 -6.26
C TYR A 687 37.36 8.30 -6.80
N PRO A 688 38.43 7.81 -6.15
CA PRO A 688 39.79 8.02 -6.63
C PRO A 688 40.08 7.20 -7.90
N VAL A 689 40.79 7.79 -8.84
CA VAL A 689 41.30 7.17 -10.07
C VAL A 689 42.74 7.57 -10.32
N THR A 690 43.58 6.65 -10.79
CA THR A 690 44.96 6.98 -11.18
C THR A 690 45.02 7.30 -12.66
N VAL A 691 45.42 8.52 -13.02
CA VAL A 691 45.58 8.97 -14.41
C VAL A 691 47.00 9.47 -14.60
N GLY A 692 47.80 8.75 -15.39
CA GLY A 692 49.20 9.13 -15.63
C GLY A 692 50.10 9.04 -14.39
N GLY A 693 49.76 8.18 -13.42
CA GLY A 693 50.50 8.02 -12.16
C GLY A 693 50.06 8.96 -11.03
N GLU A 694 49.16 9.91 -11.29
CA GLU A 694 48.58 10.79 -10.27
C GLU A 694 47.19 10.32 -9.85
N VAL A 695 46.91 10.34 -8.54
CA VAL A 695 45.56 10.10 -8.02
C VAL A 695 44.70 11.35 -8.23
N LYS A 696 43.60 11.20 -8.97
CA LYS A 696 42.59 12.22 -9.24
C LYS A 696 41.23 11.73 -8.74
N THR A 697 40.28 12.64 -8.62
CA THR A 697 38.89 12.29 -8.27
C THR A 697 38.05 12.25 -9.54
N ALA A 698 37.41 11.11 -9.79
CA ALA A 698 36.38 10.97 -10.81
C ALA A 698 35.01 11.26 -10.16
N THR A 699 34.27 12.23 -10.69
CA THR A 699 32.97 12.67 -10.14
C THR A 699 31.87 12.52 -11.17
N THR A 700 30.79 11.84 -10.79
CA THR A 700 29.52 11.81 -11.54
C THR A 700 28.51 12.71 -10.83
N THR A 701 27.76 13.53 -11.58
CA THR A 701 26.73 14.43 -11.02
C THR A 701 25.34 14.14 -11.58
N PHE A 702 24.33 14.42 -10.78
CA PHE A 702 22.92 14.18 -11.08
C PHE A 702 22.12 15.49 -10.98
N ALA A 703 21.32 15.79 -11.98
CA ALA A 703 20.39 16.92 -11.96
C ALA A 703 18.97 16.43 -12.28
N TYR A 704 18.04 16.67 -11.35
CA TYR A 704 16.66 16.21 -11.45
C TYR A 704 15.72 17.35 -11.85
N ASP A 705 14.91 17.11 -12.87
CA ASP A 705 13.79 17.94 -13.28
C ASP A 705 12.50 17.15 -13.05
N THR A 706 11.87 17.39 -11.90
CA THR A 706 10.67 16.66 -11.47
C THR A 706 9.43 17.04 -12.30
N GLU A 707 9.38 18.24 -12.86
CA GLU A 707 8.24 18.70 -13.69
C GLU A 707 8.21 17.93 -15.01
N ASN A 708 9.39 17.73 -15.62
CA ASN A 708 9.52 17.01 -16.88
C ASN A 708 9.91 15.52 -16.72
N LYS A 709 9.95 15.00 -15.48
CA LYS A 709 10.34 13.61 -15.15
C LYS A 709 11.68 13.21 -15.76
N LEU A 710 12.62 14.15 -15.77
CA LEU A 710 13.89 14.06 -16.47
C LEU A 710 15.05 14.10 -15.49
N THR A 711 16.03 13.21 -15.67
CA THR A 711 17.28 13.21 -14.91
C THR A 711 18.47 13.32 -15.85
N THR A 712 19.36 14.26 -15.59
CA THR A 712 20.63 14.42 -16.30
C THR A 712 21.77 13.86 -15.48
N VAL A 713 22.46 12.86 -16.02
CA VAL A 713 23.67 12.27 -15.44
C VAL A 713 24.88 12.78 -16.21
N THR A 714 25.83 13.43 -15.52
CA THR A 714 27.10 13.89 -16.10
C THR A 714 28.23 13.03 -15.57
N ASN A 715 28.91 12.30 -16.45
CA ASN A 715 30.00 11.42 -16.06
C ASN A 715 31.31 12.21 -15.75
N PRO A 716 32.37 11.57 -15.23
CA PRO A 716 33.62 12.24 -14.89
C PRO A 716 34.37 12.90 -16.05
N LYS A 717 34.02 12.56 -17.30
CA LYS A 717 34.58 13.18 -18.52
C LYS A 717 33.76 14.39 -18.99
N GLY A 718 32.65 14.71 -18.32
CA GLY A 718 31.73 15.79 -18.70
C GLY A 718 30.65 15.38 -19.70
N ASN A 719 30.58 14.11 -20.12
CA ASN A 719 29.56 13.65 -21.05
C ASN A 719 28.22 13.49 -20.32
N LYS A 720 27.14 13.92 -20.97
CA LYS A 720 25.79 13.91 -20.41
C LYS A 720 24.95 12.78 -20.98
N THR A 721 24.15 12.17 -20.12
CA THR A 721 23.08 11.24 -20.47
C THR A 721 21.79 11.68 -19.79
N LEU A 722 20.70 11.79 -20.55
CA LEU A 722 19.39 12.23 -20.09
C LEU A 722 18.44 11.03 -20.03
N TYR A 723 17.76 10.85 -18.90
CA TYR A 723 16.79 9.79 -18.66
C TYR A 723 15.41 10.42 -18.45
N THR A 724 14.48 10.19 -19.36
CA THR A 724 13.08 10.63 -19.23
C THR A 724 12.21 9.46 -18.78
N HIS A 725 11.33 9.68 -17.81
CA HIS A 725 10.54 8.62 -17.18
C HIS A 725 9.03 8.83 -17.40
N ASN A 726 8.26 7.74 -17.34
CA ASN A 726 6.80 7.80 -17.21
C ASN A 726 6.37 8.02 -15.74
N ASP A 727 5.07 8.04 -15.47
CA ASP A 727 4.53 8.16 -14.10
C ASP A 727 4.82 6.96 -13.20
N TYR A 728 5.19 5.81 -13.76
CA TYR A 728 5.53 4.58 -13.03
C TYR A 728 7.03 4.48 -12.69
N GLY A 729 7.84 5.44 -13.16
CA GLY A 729 9.28 5.45 -12.96
C GLY A 729 10.07 4.72 -14.04
N ASN A 730 9.42 4.12 -15.03
CA ASN A 730 10.09 3.44 -16.13
C ASN A 730 10.73 4.47 -17.07
N VAL A 731 11.93 4.19 -17.57
CA VAL A 731 12.61 5.04 -18.55
C VAL A 731 11.94 4.89 -19.91
N VAL A 732 11.38 5.98 -20.44
CA VAL A 732 10.76 6.04 -21.78
C VAL A 732 11.71 6.60 -22.84
N GLN A 733 12.77 7.30 -22.42
CA GLN A 733 13.80 7.78 -23.34
C GLN A 733 15.15 7.94 -22.65
N ILE A 734 16.21 7.45 -23.32
CA ILE A 734 17.61 7.75 -22.97
C ILE A 734 18.19 8.60 -24.10
N THR A 735 18.76 9.76 -23.77
CA THR A 735 19.50 10.61 -24.71
C THR A 735 20.96 10.72 -24.29
N GLN A 736 21.88 10.14 -25.06
CA GLN A 736 23.31 10.26 -24.84
C GLN A 736 23.89 11.41 -25.67
N ASP A 737 24.82 12.15 -25.08
CA ASP A 737 25.48 13.31 -25.70
C ASP A 737 24.49 14.30 -26.33
N PRO A 738 23.54 14.85 -25.53
CA PRO A 738 22.46 15.73 -26.02
C PRO A 738 22.96 16.99 -26.73
N THR A 739 24.22 17.37 -26.50
CA THR A 739 24.88 18.54 -27.10
C THR A 739 25.74 18.20 -28.31
N GLY A 740 26.02 16.92 -28.55
CA GLY A 740 26.80 16.42 -29.67
C GLY A 740 25.96 15.50 -30.56
N LEU A 741 26.25 14.20 -30.55
CA LEU A 741 25.63 13.23 -31.46
C LEU A 741 24.15 12.95 -31.14
N ASN A 742 23.69 13.28 -29.94
CA ASN A 742 22.28 13.25 -29.52
C ASN A 742 21.61 11.90 -29.79
N TYR A 743 22.27 10.81 -29.41
CA TYR A 743 21.78 9.45 -29.60
C TYR A 743 20.58 9.21 -28.70
N LYS A 744 19.42 8.94 -29.29
CA LYS A 744 18.18 8.66 -28.57
C LYS A 744 17.86 7.18 -28.63
N GLN A 745 17.38 6.64 -27.52
CA GLN A 745 16.71 5.34 -27.43
C GLN A 745 15.36 5.61 -26.78
N THR A 746 14.29 5.04 -27.31
CA THR A 746 12.93 5.21 -26.76
C THR A 746 12.33 3.86 -26.44
N PHE A 747 11.58 3.80 -25.36
CA PHE A 747 10.99 2.58 -24.81
C PHE A 747 9.49 2.79 -24.61
N THR A 748 8.71 1.76 -24.89
CA THR A 748 7.26 1.73 -24.63
C THR A 748 6.93 0.53 -23.77
N TYR A 749 5.96 0.70 -22.88
CA TYR A 749 5.55 -0.31 -21.92
C TYR A 749 4.03 -0.52 -21.98
N ASN A 750 3.57 -1.71 -21.65
CA ASN A 750 2.14 -1.97 -21.40
C ASN A 750 1.72 -1.51 -20.00
N ASN A 751 0.47 -1.79 -19.62
CA ASN A 751 -0.09 -1.37 -18.33
C ASN A 751 0.46 -2.18 -17.15
N GLU A 752 1.07 -3.32 -17.44
CA GLU A 752 1.73 -4.21 -16.50
C GLU A 752 3.20 -3.81 -16.25
N ASN A 753 3.70 -2.74 -16.89
CA ASN A 753 5.10 -2.28 -16.89
C ASN A 753 6.10 -3.18 -17.64
N GLN A 754 5.63 -4.09 -18.50
CA GLN A 754 6.50 -4.86 -19.39
C GLN A 754 6.90 -4.04 -20.62
N LEU A 755 8.15 -4.16 -21.06
CA LEU A 755 8.67 -3.47 -22.24
C LEU A 755 8.06 -4.07 -23.51
N THR A 756 7.31 -3.30 -24.30
CA THR A 756 6.66 -3.78 -25.54
C THR A 756 7.39 -3.37 -26.81
N SER A 757 8.14 -2.27 -26.78
CA SER A 757 8.94 -1.84 -27.93
C SER A 757 10.14 -1.00 -27.49
N GLN A 758 11.27 -1.21 -28.15
CA GLN A 758 12.50 -0.45 -28.01
C GLN A 758 12.94 0.04 -29.39
N LYS A 759 13.08 1.36 -29.55
CA LYS A 759 13.59 1.94 -30.79
C LYS A 759 15.11 1.91 -30.82
N ASP A 760 15.67 1.38 -31.91
CA ASP A 760 17.11 1.21 -32.08
C ASP A 760 17.87 2.56 -32.03
N ALA A 761 19.07 2.54 -31.45
CA ALA A 761 19.88 3.74 -31.22
C ALA A 761 20.37 4.39 -32.54
N ASN A 762 20.64 3.59 -33.58
CA ASN A 762 21.05 4.07 -34.90
C ASN A 762 19.83 4.53 -35.75
N ALA A 763 18.64 3.99 -35.47
CA ALA A 763 17.41 4.40 -36.13
C ALA A 763 17.04 5.86 -35.83
N ASN A 764 17.27 6.33 -34.60
CA ASN A 764 16.96 7.71 -34.20
C ASN A 764 17.89 8.77 -34.81
N ALA A 765 19.13 8.41 -35.17
CA ALA A 765 20.04 9.32 -35.90
C ALA A 765 19.59 9.57 -37.35
N ASN A 766 18.85 8.63 -37.94
CA ASN A 766 18.39 8.68 -39.35
C ASN A 766 16.87 8.86 -39.48
N ASN A 767 16.14 9.11 -38.39
CA ASN A 767 14.66 9.20 -38.38
C ASN A 767 13.95 7.94 -38.92
N SER A 768 14.55 6.76 -38.75
CA SER A 768 13.98 5.45 -39.10
C SER A 768 13.00 4.97 -38.02
N ASP A 769 12.05 4.09 -38.37
CA ASP A 769 11.09 3.45 -37.46
C ASP A 769 11.52 2.04 -37.01
N ALA A 770 12.80 1.71 -37.19
CA ALA A 770 13.41 0.45 -36.76
C ALA A 770 13.27 0.25 -35.24
N THR A 771 12.57 -0.81 -34.86
CA THR A 771 12.23 -1.16 -33.47
C THR A 771 12.45 -2.65 -33.21
N TYR A 772 12.85 -2.98 -31.99
CA TYR A 772 12.63 -4.30 -31.40
C TYR A 772 11.26 -4.30 -30.75
N ASN A 773 10.44 -5.31 -31.02
CA ASN A 773 9.11 -5.45 -30.44
C ASN A 773 9.04 -6.75 -29.64
N TYR A 774 8.38 -6.67 -28.49
CA TYR A 774 8.32 -7.75 -27.51
C TYR A 774 6.86 -8.05 -27.20
N THR A 775 6.52 -9.34 -27.11
CA THR A 775 5.21 -9.77 -26.59
C THR A 775 5.41 -10.79 -25.48
N TYR A 776 4.43 -10.86 -24.58
CA TYR A 776 4.47 -11.72 -23.41
C TYR A 776 3.26 -12.66 -23.41
N ASP A 777 3.36 -13.79 -22.73
CA ASP A 777 2.20 -14.62 -22.39
C ASP A 777 1.48 -14.11 -21.14
N ASP A 778 0.41 -14.79 -20.73
CA ASP A 778 -0.43 -14.39 -19.59
C ASP A 778 0.30 -14.52 -18.23
N ASN A 779 1.39 -15.30 -18.18
CA ASN A 779 2.28 -15.45 -17.01
C ASN A 779 3.44 -14.44 -17.04
N GLY A 780 3.49 -13.58 -18.05
CA GLY A 780 4.51 -12.55 -18.21
C GLY A 780 5.84 -13.05 -18.80
N ASN A 781 5.91 -14.28 -19.32
CA ASN A 781 7.11 -14.77 -19.99
C ASN A 781 7.26 -14.13 -21.38
N LEU A 782 8.50 -13.86 -21.80
CA LEU A 782 8.79 -13.27 -23.09
C LEU A 782 8.49 -14.27 -24.22
N LYS A 783 7.41 -14.03 -24.96
CA LYS A 783 6.88 -14.94 -25.99
C LYS A 783 7.48 -14.69 -27.36
N THR A 784 7.66 -13.43 -27.76
CA THR A 784 8.24 -13.09 -29.06
C THR A 784 9.19 -11.92 -28.97
N VAL A 785 10.28 -11.99 -29.75
CA VAL A 785 11.15 -10.85 -30.05
C VAL A 785 11.17 -10.65 -31.55
N THR A 786 10.67 -9.51 -32.03
CA THR A 786 10.75 -9.12 -33.44
C THR A 786 11.77 -8.01 -33.60
N ASN A 787 12.82 -8.25 -34.38
CA ASN A 787 13.87 -7.26 -34.60
C ASN A 787 13.45 -6.20 -35.66
N PRO A 788 14.27 -5.17 -35.91
CA PRO A 788 13.95 -4.14 -36.89
C PRO A 788 13.81 -4.59 -38.35
N LEU A 789 14.27 -5.80 -38.69
CA LEU A 789 14.10 -6.41 -40.02
C LEU A 789 12.79 -7.21 -40.14
N ASN A 790 11.94 -7.18 -39.11
CA ASN A 790 10.75 -8.01 -38.93
C ASN A 790 11.04 -9.51 -38.85
N GLU A 791 12.27 -9.89 -38.50
CA GLU A 791 12.66 -11.25 -38.16
C GLU A 791 12.21 -11.53 -36.73
N THR A 792 11.54 -12.66 -36.50
CA THR A 792 10.89 -12.95 -35.21
C THR A 792 11.41 -14.25 -34.62
N THR A 793 11.90 -14.17 -33.38
CA THR A 793 12.15 -15.31 -32.51
C THR A 793 10.93 -15.55 -31.65
N THR A 794 10.52 -16.80 -31.49
CA THR A 794 9.39 -17.19 -30.61
C THR A 794 9.81 -18.20 -29.56
N THR A 795 9.36 -18.03 -28.33
CA THR A 795 9.59 -18.96 -27.21
C THR A 795 8.26 -19.49 -26.70
N VAL A 796 8.18 -20.79 -26.48
CA VAL A 796 7.06 -21.50 -25.87
C VAL A 796 7.50 -22.03 -24.52
N TYR A 797 6.66 -21.81 -23.51
CA TYR A 797 6.88 -22.22 -22.13
C TYR A 797 5.91 -23.31 -21.73
N ASP A 798 6.29 -24.14 -20.75
CA ASP A 798 5.37 -25.05 -20.06
C ASP A 798 4.60 -24.34 -18.92
N GLU A 799 3.80 -25.10 -18.17
CA GLU A 799 3.02 -24.58 -17.03
C GLU A 799 3.88 -24.10 -15.85
N ASN A 800 5.17 -24.48 -15.81
CA ASN A 800 6.14 -24.09 -14.80
C ASN A 800 7.08 -22.96 -15.28
N ASN A 801 6.73 -22.29 -16.39
CA ASN A 801 7.51 -21.22 -17.02
C ASN A 801 8.89 -21.66 -17.56
N ASN A 802 9.11 -22.97 -17.79
CA ASN A 802 10.36 -23.42 -18.42
C ASN A 802 10.27 -23.27 -19.95
N PRO A 803 11.34 -22.79 -20.63
CA PRO A 803 11.34 -22.68 -22.09
C PRO A 803 11.50 -24.08 -22.72
N VAL A 804 10.40 -24.62 -23.28
CA VAL A 804 10.37 -25.95 -23.92
C VAL A 804 10.68 -25.90 -25.41
N LYS A 805 10.46 -24.74 -26.05
CA LYS A 805 10.79 -24.57 -27.47
C LYS A 805 11.11 -23.12 -27.80
N GLU A 806 12.27 -22.91 -28.42
CA GLU A 806 12.63 -21.65 -29.08
C GLU A 806 12.67 -21.87 -30.59
N THR A 807 12.16 -20.92 -31.36
CA THR A 807 12.23 -20.92 -32.83
C THR A 807 12.88 -19.63 -33.28
N ASP A 808 14.01 -19.74 -33.99
CA ASP A 808 14.72 -18.60 -34.55
C ASP A 808 14.00 -18.04 -35.80
N PRO A 809 14.42 -16.88 -36.34
CA PRO A 809 13.78 -16.29 -37.52
C PRO A 809 13.87 -17.14 -38.79
N GLU A 810 14.88 -18.00 -38.90
CA GLU A 810 15.06 -18.94 -40.00
C GLU A 810 14.17 -20.18 -39.88
N GLY A 811 13.50 -20.36 -38.74
CA GLY A 811 12.61 -21.49 -38.45
C GLY A 811 13.32 -22.69 -37.83
N ASN A 812 14.60 -22.59 -37.47
CA ASN A 812 15.29 -23.63 -36.72
C ASN A 812 14.81 -23.59 -35.27
N THR A 813 14.79 -24.77 -34.64
CA THR A 813 14.18 -24.91 -33.32
C THR A 813 15.17 -25.50 -32.32
N THR A 814 15.24 -24.89 -31.15
CA THR A 814 15.82 -25.50 -29.95
C THR A 814 14.67 -26.04 -29.09
N THR A 815 14.75 -27.28 -28.64
CA THR A 815 13.73 -27.88 -27.75
C THR A 815 14.37 -28.37 -26.46
N ASN A 816 13.70 -28.16 -25.33
CA ASN A 816 14.16 -28.62 -24.03
C ASN A 816 13.06 -29.46 -23.37
N GLU A 817 13.47 -30.49 -22.65
CA GLU A 817 12.60 -31.29 -21.80
C GLU A 817 13.03 -31.13 -20.35
N TYR A 818 12.05 -31.14 -19.45
CA TYR A 818 12.25 -31.00 -18.01
C TYR A 818 11.54 -32.13 -17.28
N ASP A 819 12.06 -32.52 -16.12
CA ASP A 819 11.36 -33.43 -15.21
C ASP A 819 10.29 -32.68 -14.38
N GLU A 820 9.57 -33.42 -13.53
CA GLU A 820 8.53 -32.85 -12.65
C GLU A 820 9.10 -31.85 -11.61
N ASN A 821 10.42 -31.83 -11.40
CA ASN A 821 11.12 -30.93 -10.49
C ASN A 821 11.84 -29.79 -11.25
N ASN A 822 11.46 -29.52 -12.52
CA ASN A 822 12.06 -28.49 -13.38
C ASN A 822 13.55 -28.67 -13.69
N ASN A 823 14.12 -29.86 -13.52
CA ASN A 823 15.48 -30.12 -13.98
C ASN A 823 15.46 -30.44 -15.48
N GLN A 824 16.33 -29.78 -16.25
CA GLN A 824 16.41 -29.97 -17.70
C GLN A 824 16.99 -31.35 -18.06
N THR A 825 16.15 -32.31 -18.44
CA THR A 825 16.55 -33.70 -18.74
C THR A 825 17.09 -33.89 -20.14
N SER A 826 16.70 -33.03 -21.08
CA SER A 826 17.12 -33.13 -22.48
C SER A 826 17.15 -31.76 -23.14
N THR A 827 18.02 -31.60 -24.12
CA THR A 827 18.00 -30.48 -25.06
C THR A 827 18.39 -30.92 -26.45
N THR A 828 17.75 -30.35 -27.44
CA THR A 828 18.12 -30.43 -28.86
C THR A 828 18.33 -29.01 -29.36
N ASP A 829 19.54 -28.68 -29.80
CA ASP A 829 19.87 -27.36 -30.32
C ASP A 829 19.32 -27.13 -31.74
N ALA A 830 19.38 -25.89 -32.22
CA ALA A 830 18.97 -25.50 -33.57
C ALA A 830 19.74 -26.20 -34.71
N THR A 831 20.86 -26.89 -34.41
CA THR A 831 21.61 -27.74 -35.36
C THR A 831 21.31 -29.24 -35.21
N GLU A 832 20.21 -29.55 -34.51
CA GLU A 832 19.70 -30.90 -34.22
C GLU A 832 20.63 -31.74 -33.31
N LYS A 833 21.60 -31.12 -32.63
CA LYS A 833 22.41 -31.87 -31.65
C LYS A 833 21.67 -32.00 -30.34
N SER A 834 21.63 -33.22 -29.83
CA SER A 834 20.92 -33.54 -28.60
C SER A 834 21.86 -33.95 -27.47
N SER A 835 21.52 -33.59 -26.23
CA SER A 835 22.17 -34.10 -25.02
C SER A 835 21.12 -34.39 -23.95
N ALA A 836 21.42 -35.33 -23.06
CA ALA A 836 20.54 -35.70 -21.96
C ALA A 836 21.29 -35.71 -20.63
N THR A 837 20.59 -35.34 -19.56
CA THR A 837 21.11 -35.26 -18.20
C THR A 837 20.17 -35.96 -17.23
N LYS A 838 20.73 -36.74 -16.31
CA LYS A 838 19.99 -37.40 -15.24
C LYS A 838 20.35 -36.81 -13.89
N TYR A 839 19.33 -36.56 -13.08
CA TYR A 839 19.46 -35.96 -11.76
C TYR A 839 19.16 -36.99 -10.67
N ASP A 840 19.78 -36.82 -9.51
CA ASP A 840 19.31 -37.46 -8.28
C ASP A 840 18.09 -36.73 -7.72
N ALA A 841 17.52 -37.24 -6.62
CA ALA A 841 16.35 -36.66 -5.95
C ALA A 841 16.59 -35.25 -5.35
N TYR A 842 17.81 -34.72 -5.44
CA TYR A 842 18.20 -33.41 -4.92
C TYR A 842 18.63 -32.45 -6.02
N GLY A 843 18.48 -32.82 -7.30
CA GLY A 843 18.89 -32.02 -8.44
C GLY A 843 20.39 -32.07 -8.77
N ASN A 844 21.16 -33.00 -8.18
CA ASN A 844 22.57 -33.17 -8.56
C ASN A 844 22.67 -34.02 -9.84
N VAL A 845 23.52 -33.61 -10.78
CA VAL A 845 23.80 -34.40 -11.98
C VAL A 845 24.49 -35.71 -11.61
N THR A 846 23.90 -36.82 -12.02
CA THR A 846 24.44 -38.18 -11.82
C THR A 846 25.04 -38.75 -13.11
N GLU A 847 24.41 -38.44 -14.24
CA GLU A 847 24.84 -38.87 -15.58
C GLU A 847 24.53 -37.76 -16.59
N SER A 848 25.37 -37.63 -17.62
CA SER A 848 25.14 -36.71 -18.73
C SER A 848 25.74 -37.29 -20.02
N THR A 849 25.11 -37.07 -21.16
CA THR A 849 25.68 -37.43 -22.46
C THR A 849 26.48 -36.26 -23.05
N SER A 850 27.44 -36.54 -23.92
CA SER A 850 27.94 -35.52 -24.85
C SER A 850 26.84 -35.13 -25.85
N GLU A 851 26.96 -33.96 -26.47
CA GLU A 851 26.12 -33.58 -27.62
C GLU A 851 26.28 -34.59 -28.76
N MET A 852 25.16 -35.10 -29.28
CA MET A 852 25.10 -36.03 -30.41
C MET A 852 24.25 -35.45 -31.52
N SER A 853 24.78 -35.34 -32.74
CA SER A 853 23.97 -35.02 -33.91
C SER A 853 23.11 -36.22 -34.32
N PRO A 854 22.07 -36.04 -35.17
CA PRO A 854 21.27 -37.16 -35.67
C PRO A 854 22.10 -38.17 -36.47
N GLY A 855 23.23 -37.73 -37.04
CA GLY A 855 24.23 -38.59 -37.70
C GLY A 855 25.07 -39.45 -36.75
N ASN A 856 25.05 -39.14 -35.44
CA ASN A 856 25.83 -39.80 -34.39
C ASN A 856 24.97 -40.69 -33.48
N ASN A 857 23.70 -40.96 -33.81
CA ASN A 857 22.80 -41.84 -33.03
C ASN A 857 23.14 -43.34 -33.22
N LEU A 858 24.41 -43.67 -32.98
CA LEU A 858 25.02 -45.00 -33.10
C LEU A 858 25.57 -45.39 -31.72
N ALA A 859 25.00 -46.41 -31.10
CA ALA A 859 25.58 -47.02 -29.93
C ALA A 859 26.78 -47.89 -30.36
N ILE A 860 27.91 -47.75 -29.66
CA ILE A 860 29.15 -48.47 -29.98
C ILE A 860 29.58 -49.27 -28.75
N ASN A 861 29.65 -50.58 -28.92
CA ASN A 861 30.11 -51.52 -27.92
C ASN A 861 30.90 -52.61 -28.65
N GLY A 862 32.09 -52.98 -28.17
CA GLY A 862 32.90 -54.02 -28.82
C GLY A 862 32.20 -55.38 -28.91
N SER A 863 31.19 -55.63 -28.07
CA SER A 863 30.34 -56.82 -28.18
C SER A 863 29.35 -56.77 -29.35
N PHE A 864 29.10 -55.61 -29.96
CA PHE A 864 28.28 -55.49 -31.18
C PHE A 864 28.94 -56.13 -32.40
N GLU A 865 30.24 -56.39 -32.34
CA GLU A 865 30.96 -57.18 -33.33
C GLU A 865 30.64 -58.68 -33.25
N ILE A 866 30.09 -59.13 -32.12
CA ILE A 866 29.84 -60.53 -31.83
C ILE A 866 28.45 -60.88 -32.33
N ASP A 867 28.39 -61.53 -33.48
CA ASP A 867 27.18 -62.05 -34.11
C ASP A 867 27.57 -63.39 -34.73
N LYS A 868 27.63 -64.42 -33.88
CA LYS A 868 28.11 -65.75 -34.28
C LYS A 868 27.03 -66.53 -35.03
N ASN A 869 25.77 -66.20 -34.83
CA ASN A 869 24.64 -66.82 -35.49
C ASN A 869 24.28 -66.15 -36.83
N ALA A 870 24.93 -65.03 -37.18
CA ALA A 870 24.77 -64.27 -38.42
C ALA A 870 23.33 -63.78 -38.64
N ASP A 871 22.64 -63.40 -37.57
CA ASP A 871 21.25 -62.90 -37.62
C ASP A 871 21.16 -61.37 -37.80
N ASN A 872 22.30 -60.70 -38.03
CA ASN A 872 22.44 -59.24 -38.09
C ASN A 872 22.01 -58.56 -36.78
N TRP A 873 22.29 -59.22 -35.65
CA TRP A 873 22.12 -58.68 -34.33
C TRP A 873 23.27 -59.13 -33.42
N PRO A 874 23.71 -58.30 -32.46
CA PRO A 874 24.72 -58.74 -31.50
C PRO A 874 24.23 -59.89 -30.60
N ASP A 875 25.03 -60.94 -30.48
CA ASP A 875 24.86 -62.00 -29.49
C ASP A 875 24.78 -61.40 -28.07
N ASP A 876 23.93 -61.96 -27.21
CA ASP A 876 23.69 -61.52 -25.82
C ASP A 876 23.02 -60.14 -25.64
N TRP A 877 22.58 -59.51 -26.74
CA TRP A 877 21.80 -58.28 -26.71
C TRP A 877 20.34 -58.50 -27.12
N THR A 878 19.43 -57.77 -26.50
CA THR A 878 17.99 -57.82 -26.77
C THR A 878 17.45 -56.45 -27.14
N LYS A 879 16.62 -56.40 -28.16
CA LYS A 879 15.79 -55.24 -28.49
C LYS A 879 14.63 -55.17 -27.49
N VAL A 880 14.38 -54.00 -26.91
CA VAL A 880 13.36 -53.80 -25.88
C VAL A 880 12.41 -52.68 -26.32
N GLY A 881 11.11 -52.87 -26.05
CA GLY A 881 10.06 -51.92 -26.38
C GLY A 881 9.14 -52.37 -27.52
N PRO A 882 7.97 -51.73 -27.68
CA PRO A 882 7.01 -52.06 -28.73
C PRO A 882 7.53 -51.72 -30.14
N ASP A 883 8.46 -50.77 -30.28
CA ASP A 883 9.04 -50.34 -31.57
C ASP A 883 10.40 -51.00 -31.87
N HIS A 884 10.63 -52.23 -31.42
CA HIS A 884 11.91 -52.94 -31.62
C HIS A 884 12.36 -53.02 -33.09
N ASP A 885 11.45 -52.91 -34.07
CA ASP A 885 11.77 -52.88 -35.50
C ASP A 885 12.55 -51.63 -35.94
N VAL A 886 12.50 -50.54 -35.17
CA VAL A 886 13.31 -49.33 -35.44
C VAL A 886 14.77 -49.50 -35.04
N ILE A 887 15.12 -50.63 -34.42
CA ILE A 887 16.46 -50.96 -33.99
C ILE A 887 17.13 -51.85 -35.04
N SER A 888 18.24 -51.38 -35.59
CA SER A 888 19.02 -52.08 -36.60
C SER A 888 20.49 -52.16 -36.21
N GLN A 889 21.16 -53.27 -36.53
CA GLN A 889 22.61 -53.32 -36.51
C GLN A 889 23.13 -52.79 -37.86
N ASP A 890 24.03 -51.81 -37.83
CA ASP A 890 24.70 -51.32 -39.02
C ASP A 890 26.03 -52.09 -39.21
N SER A 891 26.36 -52.35 -40.47
CA SER A 891 27.62 -52.98 -40.90
C SER A 891 28.70 -51.94 -41.20
N ALA A 892 28.47 -50.69 -40.81
CA ALA A 892 29.45 -49.62 -40.76
C ALA A 892 29.88 -49.40 -39.30
N GLY A 893 31.18 -49.58 -39.02
CA GLY A 893 31.80 -49.08 -37.79
C GLY A 893 31.83 -47.55 -37.78
N LEU A 894 31.96 -46.95 -36.61
CA LEU A 894 32.01 -45.49 -36.48
C LEU A 894 33.29 -44.97 -37.13
N THR A 895 33.17 -44.10 -38.14
CA THR A 895 34.32 -43.42 -38.73
C THR A 895 34.35 -41.96 -38.27
N THR A 896 35.29 -41.63 -37.38
CA THR A 896 35.55 -40.25 -36.92
C THR A 896 36.98 -39.86 -37.25
N GLU A 897 37.18 -38.69 -37.86
CA GLU A 897 38.50 -38.17 -38.25
C GLU A 897 39.34 -39.17 -39.09
N GLY A 898 38.68 -39.98 -39.91
CA GLY A 898 39.34 -40.98 -40.76
C GLY A 898 39.75 -42.28 -40.05
N ILE A 899 39.37 -42.47 -38.78
CA ILE A 899 39.59 -43.71 -38.02
C ILE A 899 38.26 -44.43 -37.86
N THR A 900 38.19 -45.67 -38.35
CA THR A 900 37.02 -46.53 -38.17
C THR A 900 37.18 -47.40 -36.92
N LEU A 901 36.32 -47.21 -35.92
CA LEU A 901 36.24 -48.01 -34.70
C LEU A 901 35.21 -49.14 -34.90
N GLY A 902 35.70 -50.38 -35.01
CA GLY A 902 34.85 -51.56 -35.24
C GLY A 902 34.35 -51.70 -36.68
N GLN A 903 33.57 -52.73 -36.96
CA GLN A 903 32.84 -52.94 -38.21
C GLN A 903 31.32 -52.97 -38.01
N LYS A 904 30.84 -53.09 -36.77
CA LYS A 904 29.41 -53.18 -36.47
C LYS A 904 29.02 -52.18 -35.39
N SER A 905 27.84 -51.58 -35.55
CA SER A 905 27.24 -50.67 -34.58
C SER A 905 25.74 -50.93 -34.47
N VAL A 906 25.09 -50.40 -33.44
CA VAL A 906 23.63 -50.50 -33.30
C VAL A 906 23.03 -49.11 -33.40
N LYS A 907 22.01 -48.98 -34.23
CA LYS A 907 21.27 -47.76 -34.52
C LYS A 907 19.82 -47.93 -34.09
N ILE A 908 19.26 -46.91 -33.47
CA ILE A 908 17.82 -46.78 -33.21
C ILE A 908 17.32 -45.62 -34.07
N THR A 909 16.32 -45.85 -34.93
CA THR A 909 15.89 -44.84 -35.92
C THR A 909 14.44 -44.41 -35.68
N ASN A 910 14.23 -43.20 -35.17
CA ASN A 910 12.89 -42.60 -34.99
C ASN A 910 11.92 -43.48 -34.19
N PRO A 911 12.25 -43.89 -32.95
CA PRO A 911 11.30 -44.63 -32.12
C PRO A 911 10.08 -43.74 -31.79
N THR A 912 8.88 -44.31 -31.79
CA THR A 912 7.62 -43.63 -31.42
C THR A 912 7.13 -43.99 -30.01
N ALA A 913 7.85 -44.88 -29.33
CA ALA A 913 7.64 -45.33 -27.97
C ALA A 913 8.99 -45.67 -27.29
N ALA A 914 8.98 -45.87 -25.97
CA ALA A 914 10.16 -46.28 -25.21
C ALA A 914 10.83 -47.52 -25.84
N THR A 915 12.04 -47.32 -26.37
CA THR A 915 12.78 -48.30 -27.16
C THR A 915 14.23 -48.32 -26.71
N ALA A 916 14.76 -49.50 -26.40
CA ALA A 916 16.09 -49.65 -25.87
C ALA A 916 16.78 -50.92 -26.39
N VAL A 917 18.10 -51.00 -26.16
CA VAL A 917 18.87 -52.22 -26.32
C VAL A 917 19.47 -52.61 -24.97
N ALA A 918 19.31 -53.87 -24.59
CA ALA A 918 19.71 -54.38 -23.28
C ALA A 918 20.60 -55.61 -23.42
N SER A 919 21.35 -55.93 -22.37
CA SER A 919 22.06 -57.21 -22.24
C SER A 919 21.94 -57.72 -20.81
N ALA A 920 22.34 -58.96 -20.55
CA ALA A 920 22.40 -59.50 -19.18
C ALA A 920 23.35 -58.72 -18.25
N LYS A 921 24.30 -57.95 -18.81
CA LYS A 921 25.26 -57.13 -18.06
C LYS A 921 24.84 -55.67 -17.92
N VAL A 922 24.00 -55.19 -18.83
CA VAL A 922 23.42 -53.85 -18.85
C VAL A 922 21.92 -54.02 -19.04
N PRO A 923 21.19 -54.42 -17.99
CA PRO A 923 19.75 -54.65 -18.08
C PRO A 923 19.03 -53.32 -18.30
N TYR A 924 17.95 -53.35 -19.08
CA TYR A 924 17.01 -52.25 -19.18
C TYR A 924 16.08 -52.29 -17.96
N ASP A 925 16.03 -51.20 -17.20
CA ASP A 925 15.10 -50.99 -16.09
C ASP A 925 14.06 -49.93 -16.55
N PRO A 926 12.82 -50.36 -16.85
CA PRO A 926 11.81 -49.55 -17.56
C PRO A 926 11.28 -48.34 -16.78
#